data_AF-A0A151GYE5-F1
#
_entry.id   AF-A0A151GYE5-F1
#
_cell.length_a   1.000
_cell.length_b   1.000
_cell.length_c   1.000
_cell.angle_alpha   90.00
_cell.angle_beta   90.00
_cell.angle_gamma   90.00
#
_symmetry.space_group_name_H-M   'P 1'
#
loop_
_entity.id
_entity.type
_entity.pdbx_description
1 polymer ?
#
loop_
_entity_poly.entity_id
_entity_poly.type
_entity_poly.pdbx_seq_one_letter_code
_entity_poly.pdbx_strand_id
1 'polypeptide(L)'
;MANAGSGTYPSPSDSNTGQGDASRVPLNVIIPIGGVGSRFARHGYRYPKPLINVVGRPMLLWLLESLSLKAGDALWIAVNEDVDDEFHVSQLVSKNVVAIDHHIVRLRHQTKGASETLYIVCQSMTETYLDRRTVSLDCDTIYWNDILTDVRAMPVGHGGCFYFTDNGDKPIFSYIKTEARYHESIVDIQEKKDISDKANLGAYVFRNARELKTHAAEALDAKTADGHDLGEYYTSQLIGHMLQSGIPYIGLHIDRQDICCVGTPEQLQTFLQSLKKHNGSGRPLSFKSRRFCFDLDLTLVGVPAVPGDYSTCPPIEKNIRLIQELHRAGHYIIIYAARRMKTHNGNVGRVVADIGSITYAQLDRYEIPFHEIHFGKPYADVYIDDLAVNANLDTAREIGWLLDDEEFVGLDAPVGSSKENKKAGMIAARDFNVIQIINNKVIKSSKSEKIMGEIYFYSQMPSEIAHIFPSIYSVDFIPETSTYTITMENCRGLTFSHILVGRSITKGRFLSFLSALHSIHTTKRTDRLSLSIPPTMQKQMEKMPCDHHGHQANIYSNYGSKLRSRYVQNRERYDALGAQAAALYERLHEFLDTYEAEDKGAYAEIVHGDPVFSNAILSKDDKSITFIDVRGQLGSIFTLEGDINYDLAKVLQSL
;
A
#
# COMPACT_ATOMS: atom_id res chain seq x y z
N MET A 1 13.40 75.26 -2.83
CA MET A 1 12.94 75.83 -1.55
C MET A 1 11.48 75.40 -1.39
N ALA A 2 11.21 74.26 -0.73
CA ALA A 2 10.92 74.08 0.72
C ALA A 2 9.42 74.42 1.01
N ASN A 3 8.55 73.66 1.69
CA ASN A 3 8.53 72.50 2.61
C ASN A 3 7.10 71.88 2.48
N ALA A 4 6.77 70.58 2.62
CA ALA A 4 7.00 69.55 3.65
C ALA A 4 6.29 69.77 5.01
N GLY A 5 5.44 68.81 5.43
CA GLY A 5 4.89 68.64 6.79
C GLY A 5 3.42 68.16 6.80
N SER A 6 3.13 66.86 6.87
CA SER A 6 3.00 66.00 8.07
C SER A 6 1.54 65.84 8.53
N GLY A 7 0.90 64.73 8.12
CA GLY A 7 -0.38 64.26 8.65
C GLY A 7 -0.17 62.97 9.46
N THR A 8 -0.54 63.04 10.74
CA THR A 8 -0.37 62.04 11.80
C THR A 8 -1.28 60.81 11.64
N TYR A 9 -0.75 59.63 11.98
CA TYR A 9 -1.46 58.34 12.12
C TYR A 9 -2.60 58.39 13.14
N PRO A 10 -3.74 57.70 12.90
CA PRO A 10 -4.63 57.25 13.96
C PRO A 10 -4.27 55.84 14.43
N SER A 11 -4.26 55.66 15.74
CA SER A 11 -4.05 54.42 16.50
C SER A 11 -5.05 53.32 16.13
N PRO A 12 -4.65 52.02 16.14
CA PRO A 12 -5.59 50.93 15.99
C PRO A 12 -6.12 50.50 17.37
N SER A 13 -7.35 50.87 17.68
CA SER A 13 -8.16 50.17 18.68
C SER A 13 -9.47 49.75 18.04
N ASP A 14 -9.83 48.50 18.30
CA ASP A 14 -11.10 47.83 17.96
C ASP A 14 -11.21 47.20 16.57
N SER A 15 -10.38 46.19 16.31
CA SER A 15 -10.79 45.06 15.48
C SER A 15 -11.24 43.91 16.39
N ASN A 16 -12.55 43.85 16.59
CA ASN A 16 -13.29 42.73 17.14
C ASN A 16 -13.10 41.51 16.22
N THR A 17 -11.98 40.80 16.35
CA THR A 17 -11.79 39.49 15.71
C THR A 17 -12.56 38.47 16.52
N GLY A 18 -13.65 37.96 15.94
CA GLY A 18 -14.47 36.92 16.54
C GLY A 18 -13.60 35.76 17.03
N GLN A 19 -13.69 35.47 18.33
CA GLN A 19 -13.36 34.17 18.88
C GLN A 19 -14.33 33.16 18.25
N GLY A 20 -13.96 32.63 17.08
CA GLY A 20 -14.55 31.41 16.57
C GLY A 20 -14.25 30.30 17.55
N ASP A 21 -15.29 29.59 17.97
CA ASP A 21 -15.26 28.43 18.84
C ASP A 21 -14.16 27.43 18.40
N ALA A 22 -13.01 27.47 19.08
CA ALA A 22 -11.84 26.62 18.79
C ALA A 22 -12.18 25.11 18.83
N SER A 23 -13.34 24.74 19.40
CA SER A 23 -13.82 23.36 19.45
C SER A 23 -14.33 22.79 18.12
N ARG A 24 -14.48 23.63 17.07
CA ARG A 24 -15.09 23.28 15.77
C ARG A 24 -14.13 23.18 14.57
N VAL A 25 -12.82 23.29 14.76
CA VAL A 25 -11.87 23.22 13.63
C VAL A 25 -11.89 21.80 13.01
N PRO A 26 -12.25 21.65 11.73
CA PRO A 26 -12.26 20.36 11.04
C PRO A 26 -10.85 19.80 10.88
N LEU A 27 -10.68 18.50 11.12
CA LEU A 27 -9.42 17.79 10.93
C LEU A 27 -9.48 16.84 9.74
N ASN A 28 -8.31 16.56 9.14
CA ASN A 28 -8.11 15.29 8.44
C ASN A 28 -7.47 14.30 9.40
N VAL A 29 -8.00 13.08 9.47
CA VAL A 29 -7.40 11.96 10.19
C VAL A 29 -7.03 10.89 9.16
N ILE A 30 -5.74 10.60 9.02
CA ILE A 30 -5.21 9.60 8.09
C ILE A 30 -4.80 8.36 8.89
N ILE A 31 -5.24 7.18 8.47
CA ILE A 31 -4.83 5.89 9.01
C ILE A 31 -4.14 5.10 7.88
N PRO A 32 -2.80 5.04 7.86
CA PRO A 32 -2.07 4.25 6.87
C PRO A 32 -2.08 2.76 7.23
N ILE A 33 -2.70 1.95 6.37
CA ILE A 33 -2.86 0.50 6.48
C ILE A 33 -2.12 -0.21 5.32
N GLY A 34 -0.93 0.31 4.97
CA GLY A 34 -0.12 -0.21 3.87
C GLY A 34 0.83 -1.35 4.27
N GLY A 35 0.97 -1.69 5.55
CA GLY A 35 1.98 -2.62 6.03
C GLY A 35 1.59 -4.11 5.89
N VAL A 36 2.57 -4.95 5.52
CA VAL A 36 2.38 -6.40 5.31
C VAL A 36 2.05 -7.17 6.61
N GLY A 37 2.34 -6.60 7.79
CA GLY A 37 2.03 -7.24 9.08
C GLY A 37 2.80 -8.55 9.34
N SER A 38 4.00 -8.70 8.76
CA SER A 38 4.77 -9.94 8.73
C SER A 38 5.09 -10.55 10.11
N ARG A 39 5.13 -9.74 11.18
CA ARG A 39 5.33 -10.20 12.55
C ARG A 39 4.20 -11.11 13.01
N PHE A 40 2.94 -10.72 12.78
CA PHE A 40 1.78 -11.52 13.14
C PHE A 40 1.65 -12.79 12.29
N ALA A 41 1.88 -12.69 10.99
CA ALA A 41 1.86 -13.86 10.10
C ALA A 41 2.86 -14.95 10.53
N ARG A 42 4.06 -14.56 10.98
CA ARG A 42 5.06 -15.51 11.53
C ARG A 42 4.59 -16.23 12.80
N HIS A 43 3.68 -15.63 13.55
CA HIS A 43 3.07 -16.22 14.76
C HIS A 43 1.73 -16.91 14.45
N GLY A 44 1.45 -17.22 13.18
CA GLY A 44 0.28 -17.99 12.77
C GLY A 44 -1.04 -17.22 12.77
N TYR A 45 -1.02 -15.89 12.84
CA TYR A 45 -2.22 -15.10 12.60
C TYR A 45 -2.56 -15.10 11.11
N ARG A 46 -3.83 -15.33 10.78
CA ARG A 46 -4.31 -15.46 9.40
C ARG A 46 -4.74 -14.12 8.79
N TYR A 47 -5.32 -13.25 9.62
CA TYR A 47 -5.77 -11.94 9.19
C TYR A 47 -4.61 -10.93 9.15
N PRO A 48 -4.65 -9.94 8.23
CA PRO A 48 -3.72 -8.82 8.26
C PRO A 48 -3.88 -8.06 9.57
N LYS A 49 -2.78 -7.44 10.07
CA LYS A 49 -2.70 -6.75 11.37
C LYS A 49 -3.97 -5.95 11.78
N PRO A 50 -4.52 -5.06 10.94
CA PRO A 50 -5.67 -4.22 11.30
C PRO A 50 -6.96 -5.02 11.53
N LEU A 51 -7.03 -6.23 10.99
CA LEU A 51 -8.18 -7.14 11.08
C LEU A 51 -7.99 -8.24 12.13
N ILE A 52 -6.85 -8.26 12.82
CA ILE A 52 -6.65 -9.18 13.95
C ILE A 52 -7.64 -8.78 15.04
N ASN A 53 -8.41 -9.76 15.51
CA ASN A 53 -9.37 -9.55 16.56
C ASN A 53 -8.70 -9.33 17.90
N VAL A 54 -9.27 -8.40 18.66
CA VAL A 54 -9.02 -8.18 20.07
C VAL A 54 -10.38 -8.29 20.75
N VAL A 55 -10.60 -9.41 21.43
CA VAL A 55 -11.89 -9.78 22.06
C VAL A 55 -13.08 -9.67 21.09
N GLY A 56 -12.98 -10.34 19.95
CA GLY A 56 -14.01 -10.45 18.91
C GLY A 56 -14.21 -9.19 18.07
N ARG A 57 -13.32 -8.18 18.20
CA ARG A 57 -13.40 -6.92 17.45
C ARG A 57 -12.06 -6.62 16.77
N PRO A 58 -12.04 -6.33 15.45
CA PRO A 58 -10.82 -5.96 14.74
C PRO A 58 -10.06 -4.80 15.37
N MET A 59 -8.73 -4.89 15.41
CA MET A 59 -7.81 -3.86 15.91
C MET A 59 -8.10 -2.46 15.34
N LEU A 60 -8.35 -2.36 14.03
CA LEU A 60 -8.71 -1.09 13.38
C LEU A 60 -9.94 -0.44 14.00
N LEU A 61 -10.95 -1.23 14.37
CA LEU A 61 -12.19 -0.71 14.94
C LEU A 61 -11.99 -0.26 16.38
N TRP A 62 -11.04 -0.84 17.12
CA TRP A 62 -10.66 -0.33 18.43
C TRP A 62 -10.07 1.08 18.35
N LEU A 63 -9.18 1.31 17.37
CA LEU A 63 -8.68 2.67 17.10
C LEU A 63 -9.85 3.59 16.72
N LEU A 64 -10.65 3.24 15.71
CA LEU A 64 -11.74 4.12 15.23
C LEU A 64 -12.76 4.46 16.32
N GLU A 65 -13.12 3.49 17.17
CA GLU A 65 -14.04 3.69 18.30
C GLU A 65 -13.45 4.57 19.41
N SER A 66 -12.11 4.65 19.52
CA SER A 66 -11.44 5.51 20.50
C SER A 66 -11.36 6.99 20.10
N LEU A 67 -11.61 7.30 18.82
CA LEU A 67 -11.44 8.65 18.31
C LEU A 67 -12.72 9.48 18.45
N SER A 68 -12.63 10.66 19.07
CA SER A 68 -13.72 11.63 19.14
C SER A 68 -13.82 12.45 17.86
N LEU A 69 -14.15 11.77 16.76
CA LEU A 69 -14.42 12.40 15.46
C LEU A 69 -15.67 13.28 15.55
N LYS A 70 -15.61 14.48 14.98
CA LYS A 70 -16.69 15.48 14.98
C LYS A 70 -17.25 15.67 13.56
N ALA A 71 -18.48 16.14 13.47
CA ALA A 71 -19.06 16.54 12.19
C ALA A 71 -18.16 17.60 11.51
N GLY A 72 -17.79 17.35 10.25
CA GLY A 72 -16.87 18.17 9.46
C GLY A 72 -15.45 17.60 9.36
N ASP A 73 -15.03 16.74 10.29
CA ASP A 73 -13.79 15.97 10.15
C ASP A 73 -13.87 15.03 8.94
N ALA A 74 -12.71 14.69 8.40
CA ALA A 74 -12.57 13.73 7.32
C ALA A 74 -11.60 12.60 7.71
N LEU A 75 -12.07 11.36 7.59
CA LEU A 75 -11.29 10.15 7.84
C LEU A 75 -10.74 9.58 6.53
N TRP A 76 -9.43 9.42 6.42
CA TRP A 76 -8.74 8.89 5.26
C TRP A 76 -8.08 7.57 5.63
N ILE A 77 -8.46 6.49 4.96
CA ILE A 77 -7.86 5.17 5.20
C ILE A 77 -7.15 4.73 3.94
N ALA A 78 -5.84 4.52 4.05
CA ALA A 78 -5.05 3.98 2.96
C ALA A 78 -4.86 2.48 3.14
N VAL A 79 -5.33 1.66 2.21
CA VAL A 79 -5.27 0.19 2.31
C VAL A 79 -4.76 -0.39 1.00
N ASN A 80 -3.94 -1.44 1.07
CA ASN A 80 -3.51 -2.15 -0.13
C ASN A 80 -4.72 -2.73 -0.88
N GLU A 81 -4.73 -2.62 -2.21
CA GLU A 81 -5.88 -3.02 -3.02
C GLU A 81 -6.20 -4.52 -2.92
N ASP A 82 -5.19 -5.38 -2.84
CA ASP A 82 -5.36 -6.84 -2.69
C ASP A 82 -5.96 -7.17 -1.32
N VAL A 83 -5.53 -6.45 -0.29
CA VAL A 83 -6.06 -6.61 1.09
C VAL A 83 -7.53 -6.20 1.15
N ASP A 84 -7.90 -5.11 0.47
CA ASP A 84 -9.29 -4.67 0.42
C ASP A 84 -10.18 -5.61 -0.42
N ASP A 85 -9.67 -6.14 -1.53
CA ASP A 85 -10.40 -7.13 -2.34
C ASP A 85 -10.62 -8.45 -1.58
N GLU A 86 -9.64 -8.89 -0.79
CA GLU A 86 -9.71 -10.14 -0.04
C GLU A 86 -10.53 -10.02 1.26
N PHE A 87 -10.41 -8.90 1.98
CA PHE A 87 -10.98 -8.76 3.32
C PHE A 87 -12.02 -7.64 3.47
N HIS A 88 -12.31 -6.90 2.40
CA HIS A 88 -13.35 -5.86 2.37
C HIS A 88 -13.24 -4.81 3.49
N VAL A 89 -12.01 -4.34 3.76
CA VAL A 89 -11.71 -3.34 4.79
C VAL A 89 -12.54 -2.06 4.58
N SER A 90 -12.70 -1.64 3.33
CA SER A 90 -13.54 -0.51 2.92
C SER A 90 -14.99 -0.64 3.39
N GLN A 91 -15.58 -1.82 3.20
CA GLN A 91 -16.95 -2.11 3.65
C GLN A 91 -17.02 -2.17 5.17
N LEU A 92 -16.01 -2.75 5.82
CA LEU A 92 -15.93 -2.78 7.29
C LEU A 92 -15.91 -1.36 7.87
N VAL A 93 -15.11 -0.46 7.32
CA VAL A 93 -15.05 0.94 7.76
C VAL A 93 -16.40 1.61 7.51
N SER A 94 -16.94 1.52 6.29
CA SER A 94 -18.21 2.15 5.90
C SER A 94 -19.37 1.72 6.81
N LYS A 95 -19.40 0.44 7.21
CA LYS A 95 -20.40 -0.13 8.12
C LYS A 95 -20.31 0.44 9.54
N ASN A 96 -19.12 0.83 10.00
CA ASN A 96 -18.89 1.27 11.38
C ASN A 96 -18.69 2.78 11.53
N VAL A 97 -18.42 3.50 10.44
CA VAL A 97 -18.21 4.96 10.42
C VAL A 97 -19.26 5.60 9.50
N VAL A 98 -20.46 5.85 10.04
CA VAL A 98 -21.62 6.29 9.23
C VAL A 98 -21.77 7.82 9.20
N ALA A 99 -21.44 8.50 10.30
CA ALA A 99 -21.72 9.94 10.48
C ALA A 99 -20.54 10.86 10.15
N ILE A 100 -19.40 10.30 9.72
CA ILE A 100 -18.17 11.03 9.41
C ILE A 100 -17.86 10.85 7.93
N ASP A 101 -17.45 11.93 7.28
CA ASP A 101 -16.94 11.91 5.92
C ASP A 101 -15.69 11.04 5.87
N HIS A 102 -15.71 9.97 5.08
CA HIS A 102 -14.60 9.03 5.02
C HIS A 102 -14.24 8.63 3.59
N HIS A 103 -12.95 8.46 3.36
CA HIS A 103 -12.35 8.25 2.05
C HIS A 103 -11.41 7.04 2.12
N ILE A 104 -11.65 6.05 1.26
CA ILE A 104 -10.78 4.88 1.14
C ILE A 104 -9.82 5.08 -0.03
N VAL A 105 -8.53 5.16 0.27
CA VAL A 105 -7.45 5.27 -0.72
C VAL A 105 -6.86 3.89 -0.94
N ARG A 106 -7.25 3.24 -2.04
CA ARG A 106 -6.71 1.92 -2.43
C ARG A 106 -5.31 2.07 -3.04
N LEU A 107 -4.30 1.51 -2.37
CA LEU A 107 -2.90 1.53 -2.78
C LEU A 107 -2.67 0.42 -3.83
N ARG A 108 -2.28 0.83 -5.05
CA ARG A 108 -2.09 -0.06 -6.21
C ARG A 108 -0.76 -0.80 -6.25
N HIS A 109 0.07 -0.59 -5.24
CA HIS A 109 1.34 -1.27 -5.04
C HIS A 109 1.71 -1.20 -3.56
N GLN A 110 2.63 -2.07 -3.17
CA GLN A 110 3.23 -2.00 -1.84
C GLN A 110 4.10 -0.74 -1.75
N THR A 111 3.71 0.22 -0.91
CA THR A 111 4.51 1.39 -0.59
C THR A 111 5.74 0.99 0.25
N LYS A 112 6.82 1.74 0.15
CA LYS A 112 8.05 1.54 0.92
C LYS A 112 7.99 2.11 2.34
N GLY A 113 6.89 2.75 2.73
CA GLY A 113 6.70 3.20 4.10
C GLY A 113 5.50 4.12 4.28
N ALA A 114 5.33 4.58 5.52
CA ALA A 114 4.23 5.46 5.91
C ALA A 114 4.32 6.82 5.19
N SER A 115 5.50 7.38 4.97
CA SER A 115 5.63 8.69 4.31
C SER A 115 5.17 8.65 2.84
N GLU A 116 5.46 7.57 2.11
CA GLU A 116 4.94 7.36 0.75
C GLU A 116 3.43 7.16 0.77
N THR A 117 2.90 6.43 1.76
CA THR A 117 1.45 6.26 1.94
C THR A 117 0.77 7.61 2.19
N LEU A 118 1.33 8.43 3.08
CA LEU A 118 0.82 9.78 3.39
C LEU A 118 0.84 10.69 2.16
N TYR A 119 1.91 10.61 1.35
CA TYR A 119 1.98 11.33 0.09
C TYR A 119 0.85 10.94 -0.86
N ILE A 120 0.61 9.64 -1.06
CA ILE A 120 -0.46 9.12 -1.92
C ILE A 120 -1.85 9.56 -1.43
N VAL A 121 -2.08 9.55 -0.11
CA VAL A 121 -3.34 10.04 0.49
C VAL A 121 -3.52 11.53 0.20
N CYS A 122 -2.51 12.36 0.44
CA CYS A 122 -2.60 13.79 0.19
C CYS A 122 -2.72 14.12 -1.30
N GLN A 123 -2.15 13.30 -2.19
CA GLN A 123 -2.38 13.42 -3.65
C GLN A 123 -3.83 13.14 -4.05
N SER A 124 -4.60 12.45 -3.20
CA SER A 124 -6.01 12.14 -3.44
C SER A 124 -6.97 13.17 -2.84
N MET A 125 -6.45 14.16 -2.13
CA MET A 125 -7.24 15.22 -1.48
C MET A 125 -7.56 16.38 -2.44
N THR A 126 -8.75 16.96 -2.29
CA THR A 126 -9.11 18.24 -2.91
C THR A 126 -8.47 19.40 -2.14
N GLU A 127 -8.46 20.61 -2.74
CA GLU A 127 -7.91 21.82 -2.12
C GLU A 127 -8.49 22.08 -0.71
N THR A 128 -9.79 21.84 -0.51
CA THR A 128 -10.46 22.00 0.78
C THR A 128 -9.90 21.10 1.88
N TYR A 129 -9.48 19.88 1.55
CA TYR A 129 -8.84 18.99 2.54
C TYR A 129 -7.36 19.32 2.69
N LEU A 130 -6.67 19.73 1.63
CA LEU A 130 -5.25 20.07 1.67
C LEU A 130 -4.92 21.17 2.68
N ASP A 131 -5.81 22.15 2.88
CA ASP A 131 -5.57 23.25 3.83
C ASP A 131 -5.91 22.92 5.30
N ARG A 132 -6.48 21.74 5.58
CA ARG A 132 -6.87 21.34 6.94
C ARG A 132 -5.71 20.73 7.72
N ARG A 133 -5.67 21.02 9.02
CA ARG A 133 -4.79 20.32 9.98
C ARG A 133 -4.99 18.82 9.85
N THR A 134 -3.88 18.09 9.75
CA THR A 134 -3.88 16.67 9.40
C THR A 134 -3.19 15.87 10.48
N VAL A 135 -3.78 14.76 10.90
CA VAL A 135 -3.22 13.83 11.87
C VAL A 135 -3.03 12.48 11.20
N SER A 136 -1.85 11.89 11.28
CA SER A 136 -1.62 10.49 10.93
C SER A 136 -1.63 9.64 12.19
N LEU A 137 -2.40 8.56 12.20
CA LEU A 137 -2.53 7.63 13.32
C LEU A 137 -2.21 6.20 12.87
N ASP A 138 -1.28 5.55 13.54
CA ASP A 138 -0.99 4.13 13.32
C ASP A 138 -2.17 3.26 13.76
N CYS A 139 -2.51 2.26 12.94
CA CYS A 139 -3.67 1.39 13.17
C CYS A 139 -3.56 0.44 14.38
N ASP A 140 -2.43 0.42 15.06
CA ASP A 140 -2.10 -0.49 16.15
C ASP A 140 -1.90 0.19 17.50
N THR A 141 -2.39 1.42 17.64
CA THR A 141 -2.43 2.13 18.92
C THR A 141 -3.87 2.46 19.28
N ILE A 142 -4.27 2.14 20.51
CA ILE A 142 -5.56 2.44 21.09
C ILE A 142 -5.38 3.58 22.09
N TYR A 143 -6.22 4.60 22.00
CA TYR A 143 -6.20 5.76 22.88
C TYR A 143 -7.35 5.68 23.88
N TRP A 144 -7.11 6.03 25.14
CA TRP A 144 -8.17 6.12 26.16
C TRP A 144 -8.58 7.58 26.43
N ASN A 145 -7.74 8.52 26.03
CA ASN A 145 -8.02 9.95 26.06
C ASN A 145 -8.39 10.49 24.66
N ASP A 146 -9.10 11.61 24.64
CA ASP A 146 -9.48 12.31 23.42
C ASP A 146 -8.31 13.10 22.82
N ILE A 147 -7.41 12.39 22.16
CA ILE A 147 -6.25 13.00 21.49
C ILE A 147 -6.65 14.00 20.40
N LEU A 148 -7.84 13.88 19.80
CA LEU A 148 -8.29 14.79 18.74
C LEU A 148 -8.74 16.14 19.29
N THR A 149 -9.16 16.21 20.55
CA THR A 149 -9.37 17.49 21.23
C THR A 149 -8.04 18.17 21.52
N ASP A 150 -7.02 17.43 21.96
CA ASP A 150 -5.67 17.98 22.16
C ASP A 150 -5.08 18.53 20.87
N VAL A 151 -5.26 17.81 19.74
CA VAL A 151 -4.87 18.27 18.40
C VAL A 151 -5.50 19.62 18.04
N ARG A 152 -6.77 19.82 18.38
CA ARG A 152 -7.49 21.08 18.10
C ARG A 152 -7.02 22.22 18.99
N ALA A 153 -6.61 21.91 20.22
CA ALA A 153 -6.07 22.89 21.16
C ALA A 153 -4.62 23.29 20.85
N MET A 154 -3.93 22.57 19.96
CA MET A 154 -2.56 22.89 19.57
C MET A 154 -2.44 24.30 18.98
N PRO A 155 -1.30 25.00 19.22
CA PRO A 155 -1.01 26.27 18.59
C PRO A 155 -1.13 26.20 17.06
N VAL A 156 -1.69 27.27 16.47
CA VAL A 156 -1.77 27.41 15.02
C VAL A 156 -0.36 27.40 14.43
N GLY A 157 -0.19 26.78 13.26
CA GLY A 157 1.08 26.76 12.57
C GLY A 157 2.15 25.87 13.21
N HIS A 158 1.78 24.97 14.12
CA HIS A 158 2.68 23.95 14.69
C HIS A 158 2.25 22.54 14.29
N GLY A 159 3.23 21.71 13.94
CA GLY A 159 3.10 20.25 13.95
C GLY A 159 3.22 19.70 15.38
N GLY A 160 3.01 18.40 15.54
CA GLY A 160 3.13 17.78 16.86
C GLY A 160 3.37 16.28 16.79
N CYS A 161 3.98 15.75 17.85
CA CYS A 161 4.18 14.32 18.03
C CYS A 161 3.66 13.93 19.41
N PHE A 162 2.75 12.96 19.45
CA PHE A 162 2.35 12.37 20.72
C PHE A 162 3.38 11.35 21.18
N TYR A 163 3.76 11.43 22.44
CA TYR A 163 4.79 10.59 23.03
C TYR A 163 4.42 10.12 24.44
N PHE A 164 5.06 9.05 24.87
CA PHE A 164 5.05 8.58 26.26
C PHE A 164 6.49 8.41 26.75
N THR A 165 6.67 8.40 28.07
CA THR A 165 7.98 8.05 28.66
C THR A 165 8.23 6.56 28.52
N ASP A 166 9.24 6.19 27.74
CA ASP A 166 9.72 4.84 27.54
C ASP A 166 10.97 4.60 28.38
N ASN A 167 10.91 3.58 29.24
CA ASN A 167 12.03 3.14 30.07
C ASN A 167 12.58 1.77 29.62
N GLY A 168 12.28 1.36 28.38
CA GLY A 168 12.70 0.07 27.83
C GLY A 168 14.18 0.01 27.43
N ASP A 169 14.76 -1.19 27.45
CA ASP A 169 16.18 -1.40 27.15
C ASP A 169 16.53 -1.37 25.64
N LYS A 170 15.53 -1.42 24.76
CA LYS A 170 15.71 -1.51 23.30
C LYS A 170 14.87 -0.47 22.57
N PRO A 171 15.48 0.39 21.73
CA PRO A 171 14.74 1.40 20.97
C PRO A 171 13.96 0.78 19.82
N ILE A 172 12.68 0.47 20.06
CA ILE A 172 11.77 -0.11 19.04
C ILE A 172 10.82 0.92 18.42
N PHE A 173 10.76 2.13 18.97
CA PHE A 173 9.96 3.26 18.50
C PHE A 173 10.83 4.31 17.78
N SER A 174 10.21 5.40 17.34
CA SER A 174 10.95 6.65 17.09
C SER A 174 10.93 7.52 18.36
N TYR A 175 11.99 8.29 18.56
CA TYR A 175 12.19 9.08 19.78
C TYR A 175 12.36 10.57 19.44
N ILE A 176 11.87 11.46 20.31
CA ILE A 176 11.92 12.92 20.11
C ILE A 176 12.73 13.62 21.20
N LYS A 177 13.70 14.44 20.79
CA LYS A 177 14.36 15.35 21.72
C LYS A 177 13.61 16.68 21.76
N THR A 178 13.30 17.15 22.97
CA THR A 178 12.60 18.42 23.19
C THR A 178 13.45 19.41 23.97
N GLU A 179 13.22 20.70 23.73
CA GLU A 179 13.71 21.81 24.58
C GLU A 179 12.54 22.50 25.29
N ALA A 180 12.75 22.87 26.55
CA ALA A 180 11.79 23.66 27.32
C ALA A 180 11.80 25.12 26.84
N ARG A 181 10.90 25.47 25.93
CA ARG A 181 10.61 26.84 25.50
C ARG A 181 9.18 27.22 25.92
N TYR A 182 8.47 28.07 25.16
CA TYR A 182 7.04 28.37 25.42
C TYR A 182 6.15 27.11 25.38
N HIS A 183 6.54 26.11 24.59
CA HIS A 183 5.99 24.76 24.55
C HIS A 183 7.16 23.76 24.58
N GLU A 184 6.89 22.46 24.78
CA GLU A 184 7.90 21.42 24.58
C GLU A 184 8.28 21.30 23.09
N SER A 185 9.15 22.19 22.61
CA SER A 185 9.54 22.24 21.20
C SER A 185 10.42 21.06 20.84
N ILE A 186 10.08 20.33 19.79
CA ILE A 186 10.88 19.22 19.26
C ILE A 186 12.04 19.80 18.45
N VAL A 187 13.27 19.36 18.76
CA VAL A 187 14.50 19.80 18.08
C VAL A 187 15.18 18.69 17.28
N ASP A 188 14.88 17.43 17.59
CA ASP A 188 15.38 16.26 16.86
C ASP A 188 14.39 15.10 16.99
N ILE A 189 14.36 14.24 15.97
CA ILE A 189 13.54 13.03 15.93
C ILE A 189 14.32 11.95 15.19
N GLN A 190 14.40 10.75 15.76
CA GLN A 190 15.16 9.64 15.18
C GLN A 190 14.37 8.33 15.25
N GLU A 191 14.43 7.55 14.17
CA GLU A 191 13.82 6.23 14.07
C GLU A 191 14.71 5.17 14.74
N LYS A 192 14.16 4.38 15.68
CA LYS A 192 14.85 3.22 16.31
C LYS A 192 16.20 3.55 16.93
N LYS A 193 16.39 4.81 17.31
CA LYS A 193 17.58 5.32 17.98
C LYS A 193 17.13 6.14 19.17
N ASP A 194 17.59 5.71 20.33
CA ASP A 194 17.26 6.36 21.58
C ASP A 194 18.04 7.67 21.71
N ILE A 195 17.35 8.80 21.52
CA ILE A 195 17.91 10.14 21.69
C ILE A 195 17.36 10.85 22.94
N SER A 196 16.41 10.19 23.63
CA SER A 196 15.63 10.67 24.78
C SER A 196 14.67 9.58 25.22
N ASP A 197 14.16 9.62 26.46
CA ASP A 197 13.09 8.75 26.96
C ASP A 197 11.69 9.00 26.36
N LYS A 198 11.55 9.95 25.41
CA LYS A 198 10.28 10.34 24.80
C LYS A 198 10.01 9.54 23.52
N ALA A 199 9.31 8.41 23.64
CA ALA A 199 8.96 7.54 22.51
C ALA A 199 7.64 7.96 21.85
N ASN A 200 7.63 8.11 20.52
CA ASN A 200 6.45 8.43 19.75
C ASN A 200 5.44 7.26 19.69
N LEU A 201 4.16 7.63 19.65
CA LEU A 201 3.03 6.71 19.71
C LEU A 201 2.40 6.36 18.36
N GLY A 202 3.02 6.78 17.25
CA GLY A 202 2.38 6.64 15.94
C GLY A 202 1.25 7.66 15.70
N ALA A 203 1.16 8.72 16.52
CA ALA A 203 0.26 9.84 16.33
C ALA A 203 1.04 11.12 16.00
N TYR A 204 0.97 11.52 14.74
CA TYR A 204 1.75 12.63 14.17
C TYR A 204 0.82 13.69 13.60
N VAL A 205 1.00 14.94 14.04
CA VAL A 205 0.19 16.09 13.62
C VAL A 205 0.98 16.97 12.68
N PHE A 206 0.37 17.28 11.55
CA PHE A 206 0.88 18.17 10.51
C PHE A 206 0.04 19.43 10.46
N ARG A 207 0.69 20.56 10.18
CA ARG A 207 0.04 21.89 10.10
C ARG A 207 -1.14 21.88 9.14
N ASN A 208 -0.93 21.27 7.98
CA ASN A 208 -1.96 20.98 6.99
C ASN A 208 -1.50 19.85 6.05
N ALA A 209 -2.42 19.29 5.27
CA ALA A 209 -2.12 18.22 4.31
C ALA A 209 -1.30 18.72 3.10
N ARG A 210 -1.38 20.01 2.74
CA ARG A 210 -0.62 20.61 1.63
C ARG A 210 0.88 20.57 1.89
N GLU A 211 1.31 21.00 3.07
CA GLU A 211 2.70 20.94 3.48
C GLU A 211 3.17 19.50 3.67
N LEU A 212 2.32 18.64 4.27
CA LEU A 212 2.60 17.21 4.35
C LEU A 212 2.87 16.62 2.96
N LYS A 213 2.03 16.93 1.96
CA LYS A 213 2.21 16.50 0.57
C LYS A 213 3.54 16.97 -0.01
N THR A 214 3.87 18.24 0.14
CA THR A 214 5.11 18.84 -0.39
C THR A 214 6.34 18.20 0.23
N HIS A 215 6.41 18.18 1.57
CA HIS A 215 7.58 17.64 2.28
C HIS A 215 7.69 16.12 2.16
N ALA A 216 6.57 15.39 2.05
CA ALA A 216 6.62 13.96 1.75
C ALA A 216 7.21 13.72 0.36
N ALA A 217 6.84 14.51 -0.66
CA ALA A 217 7.46 14.40 -1.99
C ALA A 217 8.97 14.67 -1.93
N GLU A 218 9.38 15.75 -1.25
CA GLU A 218 10.79 16.10 -1.08
C GLU A 218 11.58 15.01 -0.35
N ALA A 219 11.00 14.43 0.71
CA ALA A 219 11.64 13.35 1.47
C ALA A 219 11.76 12.05 0.65
N LEU A 220 10.78 11.74 -0.21
CA LEU A 220 10.88 10.62 -1.15
C LEU A 220 11.94 10.86 -2.23
N ASP A 221 12.12 12.12 -2.64
CA ASP A 221 13.10 12.53 -3.65
C ASP A 221 14.52 12.73 -3.08
N ALA A 222 14.65 12.84 -1.75
CA ALA A 222 15.93 13.04 -1.08
C ALA A 222 16.83 11.81 -1.22
N LYS A 223 18.07 12.03 -1.67
CA LYS A 223 19.12 11.00 -1.69
C LYS A 223 19.84 11.01 -0.34
N THR A 224 19.98 9.87 0.33
CA THR A 224 20.81 9.77 1.52
C THR A 224 22.28 9.96 1.13
N ALA A 225 23.01 10.79 1.90
CA ALA A 225 24.40 11.14 1.64
C ALA A 225 25.37 9.93 1.72
N ASP A 226 24.96 8.86 2.40
CA ASP A 226 25.86 7.78 2.80
C ASP A 226 25.72 6.47 1.99
N GLY A 227 24.93 6.45 0.91
CA GLY A 227 24.80 5.26 0.05
C GLY A 227 24.13 4.05 0.70
N HIS A 228 23.90 4.06 2.02
CA HIS A 228 23.05 3.11 2.72
C HIS A 228 21.65 3.12 2.11
N ASP A 229 21.05 1.92 1.98
CA ASP A 229 19.68 1.78 1.50
C ASP A 229 18.77 2.74 2.26
N LEU A 230 18.06 3.60 1.52
CA LEU A 230 16.81 4.17 2.02
C LEU A 230 15.96 2.96 2.34
N GLY A 231 15.93 2.59 3.63
CA GLY A 231 15.19 1.44 4.11
C GLY A 231 13.69 1.66 3.92
N GLU A 232 12.96 1.71 5.02
CA GLU A 232 11.54 2.08 4.98
C GLU A 232 11.40 3.61 5.08
N TYR A 233 10.46 4.20 4.34
CA TYR A 233 10.13 5.63 4.46
C TYR A 233 9.28 5.88 5.71
N TYR A 234 9.93 6.11 6.85
CA TYR A 234 9.27 6.34 8.13
C TYR A 234 8.74 7.78 8.25
N THR A 235 7.62 7.94 8.97
CA THR A 235 7.05 9.26 9.28
C THR A 235 8.01 10.12 10.13
N SER A 236 8.80 9.49 11.00
CA SER A 236 9.83 10.14 11.80
C SER A 236 10.89 10.86 10.95
N GLN A 237 11.35 10.21 9.87
CA GLN A 237 12.31 10.80 8.92
C GLN A 237 11.70 12.00 8.18
N LEU A 238 10.43 11.90 7.78
CA LEU A 238 9.69 13.00 7.16
C LEU A 238 9.57 14.20 8.12
N ILE A 239 9.23 13.96 9.39
CA ILE A 239 9.19 15.04 10.39
C ILE A 239 10.58 15.63 10.62
N GLY A 240 11.63 14.81 10.61
CA GLY A 240 13.02 15.27 10.66
C GLY A 240 13.36 16.24 9.52
N HIS A 241 12.95 15.93 8.28
CA HIS A 241 13.08 16.83 7.12
C HIS A 241 12.28 18.13 7.30
N MET A 242 11.07 18.05 7.86
CA MET A 242 10.24 19.21 8.15
C MET A 242 10.86 20.12 9.24
N LEU A 243 11.44 19.54 10.30
CA LEU A 243 12.19 20.28 11.32
C LEU A 243 13.38 21.03 10.72
N GLN A 244 14.16 20.37 9.87
CA GLN A 244 15.28 20.98 9.14
C GLN A 244 14.82 22.12 8.22
N SER A 245 13.60 22.03 7.69
CA SER A 245 12.94 23.07 6.90
C SER A 245 12.36 24.22 7.74
N GLY A 246 12.60 24.23 9.06
CA GLY A 246 12.17 25.30 9.97
C GLY A 246 10.72 25.21 10.42
N ILE A 247 10.08 24.05 10.24
CA ILE A 247 8.68 23.84 10.67
C ILE A 247 8.65 23.52 12.16
N PRO A 248 7.95 24.32 12.98
CA PRO A 248 7.93 24.09 14.42
C PRO A 248 7.03 22.89 14.76
N TYR A 249 7.56 21.98 15.59
CA TYR A 249 6.85 20.85 16.15
C TYR A 249 6.88 20.90 17.69
N ILE A 250 5.82 20.40 18.33
CA ILE A 250 5.73 20.28 19.79
C ILE A 250 5.51 18.82 20.21
N GLY A 251 6.06 18.44 21.37
CA GLY A 251 5.76 17.19 22.04
C GLY A 251 4.43 17.28 22.78
N LEU A 252 3.62 16.23 22.66
CA LEU A 252 2.35 16.07 23.38
C LEU A 252 2.43 14.79 24.23
N HIS A 253 2.60 14.96 25.54
CA HIS A 253 2.72 13.82 26.46
C HIS A 253 1.38 13.12 26.64
N ILE A 254 1.39 11.78 26.59
CA ILE A 254 0.30 10.93 27.04
C ILE A 254 0.83 9.95 28.08
N ASP A 255 0.12 9.84 29.20
CA ASP A 255 0.44 8.87 30.24
C ASP A 255 0.30 7.44 29.73
N ARG A 256 1.20 6.54 30.16
CA ARG A 256 1.20 5.13 29.73
C ARG A 256 -0.10 4.39 30.00
N GLN A 257 -0.87 4.83 31.00
CA GLN A 257 -2.17 4.26 31.35
C GLN A 257 -3.29 4.64 30.36
N ASP A 258 -3.10 5.72 29.59
CA ASP A 258 -4.10 6.28 28.68
C ASP A 258 -3.90 5.85 27.21
N ILE A 259 -3.01 4.89 27.00
CA ILE A 259 -2.66 4.33 25.69
C ILE A 259 -2.47 2.82 25.76
N CYS A 260 -2.63 2.16 24.62
CA CYS A 260 -2.22 0.78 24.45
C CYS A 260 -1.71 0.52 23.02
N CYS A 261 -0.44 0.18 22.88
CA CYS A 261 0.12 -0.30 21.62
C CYS A 261 -0.11 -1.82 21.50
N VAL A 262 -0.55 -2.26 20.33
CA VAL A 262 -0.83 -3.67 19.98
C VAL A 262 -0.18 -4.06 18.65
N GLY A 263 0.92 -3.38 18.30
CA GLY A 263 1.63 -3.54 17.02
C GLY A 263 2.47 -4.81 16.88
N THR A 264 2.69 -5.54 17.98
CA THR A 264 3.35 -6.85 17.99
C THR A 264 2.53 -7.90 18.74
N PRO A 265 2.75 -9.21 18.49
CA PRO A 265 2.08 -10.28 19.24
C PRO A 265 2.26 -10.16 20.76
N GLU A 266 3.45 -9.78 21.23
CA GLU A 266 3.76 -9.63 22.65
C GLU A 266 3.00 -8.45 23.27
N GLN A 267 2.91 -7.34 22.54
CA GLN A 267 2.13 -6.18 22.92
C GLN A 267 0.63 -6.49 22.99
N LEU A 268 0.11 -7.21 21.98
CA LEU A 268 -1.27 -7.68 21.98
C LEU A 268 -1.56 -8.60 23.16
N GLN A 269 -0.68 -9.57 23.45
CA GLN A 269 -0.83 -10.46 24.59
C GLN A 269 -0.85 -9.71 25.92
N THR A 270 0.05 -8.74 26.09
CA THR A 270 0.09 -7.87 27.28
C THR A 270 -1.23 -7.12 27.45
N PHE A 271 -1.81 -6.63 26.36
CA PHE A 271 -3.12 -5.98 26.38
C PHE A 271 -4.26 -6.95 26.74
N LEU A 272 -4.28 -8.15 26.16
CA LEU A 272 -5.28 -9.16 26.51
C LEU A 272 -5.20 -9.57 28.00
N GLN A 273 -4.00 -9.65 28.56
CA GLN A 273 -3.80 -9.89 29.99
C GLN A 273 -4.35 -8.76 30.86
N SER A 274 -4.17 -7.49 30.45
CA SER A 274 -4.71 -6.36 31.22
C SER A 274 -6.24 -6.35 31.19
N LEU A 275 -6.85 -6.61 30.02
CA LEU A 275 -8.31 -6.76 29.89
C LEU A 275 -8.86 -7.87 30.79
N LYS A 276 -8.14 -8.99 30.93
CA LYS A 276 -8.54 -10.11 31.79
C LYS A 276 -8.51 -9.78 33.29
N LYS A 277 -7.51 -9.01 33.75
CA LYS A 277 -7.26 -8.71 35.17
C LYS A 277 -8.24 -7.67 35.77
N HIS A 278 -8.77 -6.74 34.99
CA HIS A 278 -9.56 -5.60 35.49
C HIS A 278 -11.07 -5.88 35.74
N ASN A 279 -11.44 -7.13 36.04
CA ASN A 279 -12.84 -7.59 36.12
C ASN A 279 -13.61 -7.27 37.43
N GLY A 280 -13.32 -6.20 38.18
CA GLY A 280 -14.11 -5.96 39.40
C GLY A 280 -13.94 -4.69 40.25
N SER A 281 -12.91 -3.85 40.06
CA SER A 281 -12.71 -2.67 40.91
C SER A 281 -12.32 -1.44 40.09
N GLY A 282 -13.24 -0.47 39.99
CA GLY A 282 -13.00 0.89 39.49
C GLY A 282 -12.44 0.96 38.06
N ARG A 283 -13.33 0.95 37.06
CA ARG A 283 -12.95 1.07 35.63
C ARG A 283 -12.34 2.45 35.32
N PRO A 284 -11.16 2.53 34.67
CA PRO A 284 -10.91 3.52 33.63
C PRO A 284 -11.52 3.05 32.30
N LEU A 285 -11.65 1.72 32.11
CA LEU A 285 -12.00 1.05 30.86
C LEU A 285 -13.41 0.47 30.89
N SER A 286 -14.37 1.17 30.28
CA SER A 286 -15.65 0.57 29.89
C SER A 286 -15.52 -0.10 28.52
N PHE A 287 -14.73 -1.18 28.40
CA PHE A 287 -14.80 -2.00 27.20
C PHE A 287 -16.19 -2.64 27.08
N LYS A 288 -16.78 -2.55 25.89
CA LYS A 288 -18.14 -3.03 25.60
C LYS A 288 -18.17 -4.55 25.67
N SER A 289 -19.00 -5.10 26.55
CA SER A 289 -19.29 -6.54 26.58
C SER A 289 -19.71 -7.03 25.19
N ARG A 290 -19.15 -8.18 24.78
CA ARG A 290 -19.39 -8.79 23.47
C ARG A 290 -20.25 -10.04 23.62
N ARG A 291 -20.85 -10.46 22.50
CA ARG A 291 -21.70 -11.65 22.42
C ARG A 291 -20.95 -12.71 21.63
N PHE A 292 -20.74 -13.88 22.24
CA PHE A 292 -20.09 -15.02 21.58
C PHE A 292 -21.11 -16.15 21.43
N CYS A 293 -21.28 -16.64 20.20
CA CYS A 293 -22.16 -17.74 19.88
C CYS A 293 -21.34 -18.99 19.56
N PHE A 294 -21.50 -20.04 20.37
CA PHE A 294 -20.82 -21.31 20.17
C PHE A 294 -21.80 -22.37 19.66
N ASP A 295 -21.36 -23.17 18.71
CA ASP A 295 -22.00 -24.46 18.46
C ASP A 295 -21.76 -25.40 19.65
N LEU A 296 -22.61 -26.40 19.82
CA LEU A 296 -22.46 -27.40 20.87
C LEU A 296 -21.62 -28.58 20.39
N ASP A 297 -22.16 -29.35 19.43
CA ASP A 297 -21.55 -30.57 18.94
C ASP A 297 -20.31 -30.26 18.08
N LEU A 298 -19.24 -31.01 18.28
CA LEU A 298 -17.91 -30.83 17.67
C LEU A 298 -17.23 -29.48 17.93
N THR A 299 -17.80 -28.64 18.80
CA THR A 299 -17.22 -27.35 19.21
C THR A 299 -16.97 -27.31 20.71
N LEU A 300 -17.96 -27.67 21.54
CA LEU A 300 -17.82 -27.75 23.00
C LEU A 300 -17.80 -29.19 23.50
N VAL A 301 -18.44 -30.11 22.78
CA VAL A 301 -18.44 -31.55 23.09
C VAL A 301 -18.20 -32.36 21.81
N GLY A 302 -17.59 -33.54 21.94
CA GLY A 302 -17.32 -34.44 20.83
C GLY A 302 -18.54 -35.23 20.36
N VAL A 303 -18.30 -36.23 19.52
CA VAL A 303 -19.35 -37.19 19.12
C VAL A 303 -19.77 -38.09 20.30
N PRO A 304 -21.01 -38.60 20.33
CA PRO A 304 -21.44 -39.59 21.32
C PRO A 304 -20.50 -40.80 21.34
N ALA A 305 -19.93 -41.14 22.51
CA ALA A 305 -19.11 -42.35 22.64
C ALA A 305 -19.94 -43.63 22.46
N VAL A 306 -21.22 -43.58 22.84
CA VAL A 306 -22.22 -44.60 22.52
C VAL A 306 -23.14 -44.08 21.41
N PRO A 307 -23.24 -44.76 20.26
CA PRO A 307 -24.04 -44.28 19.13
C PRO A 307 -25.49 -43.94 19.53
N GLY A 308 -25.87 -42.68 19.31
CA GLY A 308 -27.22 -42.17 19.61
C GLY A 308 -27.42 -41.68 21.05
N ASP A 309 -26.51 -41.95 21.98
CA ASP A 309 -26.59 -41.47 23.36
C ASP A 309 -25.72 -40.23 23.58
N TYR A 310 -26.33 -39.06 23.38
CA TYR A 310 -25.68 -37.76 23.51
C TYR A 310 -25.23 -37.43 24.95
N SER A 311 -25.69 -38.18 25.97
CA SER A 311 -25.21 -38.00 27.35
C SER A 311 -23.74 -38.42 27.51
N THR A 312 -23.19 -39.13 26.51
CA THR A 312 -21.83 -39.68 26.45
C THR A 312 -20.86 -38.87 25.57
N CYS A 313 -21.27 -37.72 25.03
CA CYS A 313 -20.36 -36.86 24.27
C CYS A 313 -19.24 -36.35 25.19
N PRO A 314 -17.95 -36.59 24.88
CA PRO A 314 -16.83 -36.13 25.71
C PRO A 314 -16.66 -34.60 25.62
N PRO A 315 -16.13 -33.94 26.66
CA PRO A 315 -15.89 -32.49 26.64
C PRO A 315 -14.72 -32.11 25.72
N ILE A 316 -14.82 -30.94 25.07
CA ILE A 316 -13.70 -30.28 24.38
C ILE A 316 -13.14 -29.21 25.32
N GLU A 317 -12.26 -29.64 26.22
CA GLU A 317 -11.80 -28.87 27.38
C GLU A 317 -11.23 -27.48 27.04
N LYS A 318 -10.53 -27.33 25.90
CA LYS A 318 -9.99 -26.03 25.49
C LYS A 318 -11.09 -25.00 25.23
N ASN A 319 -12.16 -25.39 24.54
CA ASN A 319 -13.25 -24.47 24.18
C ASN A 319 -14.22 -24.25 25.35
N ILE A 320 -14.41 -25.25 26.21
CA ILE A 320 -15.17 -25.10 27.46
C ILE A 320 -14.50 -24.07 28.38
N ARG A 321 -13.19 -24.20 28.61
CA ARG A 321 -12.41 -23.22 29.39
C ARG A 321 -12.52 -21.82 28.79
N LEU A 322 -12.43 -21.69 27.47
CA LEU A 322 -12.59 -20.42 26.78
C LEU A 322 -13.94 -19.76 27.08
N ILE A 323 -15.04 -20.51 26.97
CA ILE A 323 -16.38 -20.00 27.33
C ILE A 323 -16.43 -19.56 28.79
N GLN A 324 -15.92 -20.40 29.71
CA GLN A 324 -15.93 -20.10 31.14
C GLN A 324 -15.18 -18.80 31.44
N GLU A 325 -14.04 -18.58 30.80
CA GLU A 325 -13.26 -17.34 30.94
C GLU A 325 -13.99 -16.12 30.35
N LEU A 326 -14.53 -16.24 29.13
CA LEU A 326 -15.30 -15.15 28.51
C LEU A 326 -16.52 -14.77 29.36
N HIS A 327 -17.22 -15.77 29.91
CA HIS A 327 -18.33 -15.57 30.82
C HIS A 327 -17.90 -14.88 32.12
N ARG A 328 -16.80 -15.34 32.75
CA ARG A 328 -16.22 -14.69 33.93
C ARG A 328 -15.81 -13.24 33.66
N ALA A 329 -15.40 -12.92 32.44
CA ALA A 329 -15.11 -11.56 31.99
C ALA A 329 -16.35 -10.71 31.68
N GLY A 330 -17.55 -11.22 31.94
CA GLY A 330 -18.81 -10.50 31.75
C GLY A 330 -19.27 -10.43 30.29
N HIS A 331 -18.76 -11.32 29.41
CA HIS A 331 -19.26 -11.47 28.05
C HIS A 331 -20.54 -12.31 28.00
N TYR A 332 -21.35 -12.02 27.00
CA TYR A 332 -22.62 -12.70 26.80
C TYR A 332 -22.40 -13.96 25.97
N ILE A 333 -22.77 -15.11 26.52
CA ILE A 333 -22.55 -16.42 25.90
C ILE A 333 -23.86 -16.97 25.37
N ILE A 334 -23.86 -17.37 24.10
CA ILE A 334 -24.97 -18.01 23.40
C ILE A 334 -24.52 -19.40 22.98
N ILE A 335 -25.33 -20.42 23.23
CA ILE A 335 -25.15 -21.77 22.67
C ILE A 335 -26.19 -21.97 21.57
N TYR A 336 -25.77 -22.34 20.36
CA TYR A 336 -26.67 -22.61 19.24
C TYR A 336 -26.48 -24.02 18.70
N ALA A 337 -27.39 -24.93 19.04
CA ALA A 337 -27.21 -26.36 18.81
C ALA A 337 -27.99 -26.89 17.59
N ALA A 338 -27.30 -27.68 16.75
CA ALA A 338 -27.90 -28.45 15.64
C ALA A 338 -28.30 -29.88 16.05
N ARG A 339 -28.16 -30.21 17.34
CA ARG A 339 -28.38 -31.55 17.89
C ARG A 339 -29.77 -32.07 17.55
N ARG A 340 -29.84 -33.29 16.99
CA ARG A 340 -31.09 -33.97 16.56
C ARG A 340 -31.95 -33.20 15.55
N MET A 341 -31.47 -32.10 14.97
CA MET A 341 -32.23 -31.32 13.98
C MET A 341 -32.56 -32.14 12.71
N LYS A 342 -31.60 -32.94 12.23
CA LYS A 342 -31.82 -33.87 11.11
C LYS A 342 -32.85 -34.95 11.46
N THR A 343 -32.78 -35.51 12.67
CA THR A 343 -33.69 -36.57 13.15
C THR A 343 -35.15 -36.11 13.18
N HIS A 344 -35.38 -34.84 13.55
CA HIS A 344 -36.73 -34.29 13.68
C HIS A 344 -37.12 -33.36 12.52
N ASN A 345 -36.45 -33.46 11.37
CA ASN A 345 -36.73 -32.67 10.16
C ASN A 345 -36.86 -31.16 10.43
N GLY A 346 -35.99 -30.62 11.28
CA GLY A 346 -35.97 -29.20 11.64
C GLY A 346 -37.03 -28.75 12.65
N ASN A 347 -37.86 -29.65 13.19
CA ASN A 347 -38.87 -29.29 14.18
C ASN A 347 -38.24 -29.08 15.56
N VAL A 348 -38.02 -27.82 15.92
CA VAL A 348 -37.39 -27.41 17.19
C VAL A 348 -38.16 -27.93 18.41
N GLY A 349 -39.49 -27.87 18.41
CA GLY A 349 -40.30 -28.34 19.54
C GLY A 349 -40.10 -29.83 19.83
N ARG A 350 -40.00 -30.66 18.79
CA ARG A 350 -39.71 -32.10 18.93
C ARG A 350 -38.27 -32.35 19.38
N VAL A 351 -37.30 -31.57 18.89
CA VAL A 351 -35.90 -31.63 19.36
C VAL A 351 -35.82 -31.35 20.86
N VAL A 352 -36.44 -30.25 21.31
CA VAL A 352 -36.43 -29.87 22.73
C VAL A 352 -37.10 -30.94 23.59
N ALA A 353 -38.24 -31.50 23.15
CA ALA A 353 -38.93 -32.57 23.86
C ALA A 353 -38.12 -33.87 23.96
N ASP A 354 -37.31 -34.17 22.95
CA ASP A 354 -36.51 -35.40 22.85
C ASP A 354 -35.17 -35.31 23.60
N ILE A 355 -34.38 -34.25 23.33
CA ILE A 355 -32.98 -34.16 23.76
C ILE A 355 -32.67 -32.98 24.68
N GLY A 356 -33.66 -32.11 24.96
CA GLY A 356 -33.47 -30.91 25.76
C GLY A 356 -32.91 -31.22 27.15
N SER A 357 -33.57 -32.09 27.91
CA SER A 357 -33.17 -32.45 29.28
C SER A 357 -31.76 -33.04 29.35
N ILE A 358 -31.39 -33.91 28.42
CA ILE A 358 -30.04 -34.49 28.31
C ILE A 358 -29.01 -33.41 28.00
N THR A 359 -29.34 -32.47 27.12
CA THR A 359 -28.46 -31.36 26.75
C THR A 359 -28.21 -30.43 27.93
N TYR A 360 -29.26 -30.02 28.66
CA TYR A 360 -29.10 -29.21 29.88
C TYR A 360 -28.25 -29.92 30.94
N ALA A 361 -28.55 -31.19 31.22
CA ALA A 361 -27.78 -31.98 32.18
C ALA A 361 -26.29 -32.11 31.78
N GLN A 362 -25.98 -32.14 30.48
CA GLN A 362 -24.61 -32.17 29.99
C GLN A 362 -23.90 -30.82 30.15
N LEU A 363 -24.58 -29.71 29.86
CA LEU A 363 -24.03 -28.36 30.07
C LEU A 363 -23.73 -28.12 31.55
N ASP A 364 -24.63 -28.54 32.44
CA ASP A 364 -24.44 -28.47 33.89
C ASP A 364 -23.26 -29.35 34.34
N ARG A 365 -23.19 -30.60 33.84
CA ARG A 365 -22.11 -31.53 34.18
C ARG A 365 -20.72 -31.00 33.83
N TYR A 366 -20.59 -30.33 32.70
CA TYR A 366 -19.31 -29.77 32.22
C TYR A 366 -19.12 -28.30 32.62
N GLU A 367 -20.01 -27.76 33.45
CA GLU A 367 -19.95 -26.38 33.92
C GLU A 367 -19.80 -25.38 32.77
N ILE A 368 -20.56 -25.57 31.68
CA ILE A 368 -20.53 -24.68 30.51
C ILE A 368 -21.53 -23.54 30.75
N PRO A 369 -21.09 -22.32 31.08
CA PRO A 369 -22.02 -21.22 31.33
C PRO A 369 -22.60 -20.68 30.02
N PHE A 370 -23.86 -20.27 30.07
CA PHE A 370 -24.53 -19.61 28.95
C PHE A 370 -25.60 -18.64 29.47
N HIS A 371 -25.87 -17.60 28.68
CA HIS A 371 -26.99 -16.68 28.92
C HIS A 371 -28.19 -17.04 28.06
N GLU A 372 -27.94 -17.54 26.85
CA GLU A 372 -28.95 -18.03 25.91
C GLU A 372 -28.56 -19.42 25.38
N ILE A 373 -29.55 -20.28 25.21
CA ILE A 373 -29.42 -21.50 24.42
C ILE A 373 -30.55 -21.57 23.41
N HIS A 374 -30.17 -21.75 22.14
CA HIS A 374 -31.08 -21.91 21.04
C HIS A 374 -30.94 -23.31 20.47
N PHE A 375 -32.04 -24.06 20.45
CA PHE A 375 -32.18 -25.23 19.60
C PHE A 375 -32.71 -24.76 18.26
N GLY A 376 -32.22 -25.32 17.16
CA GLY A 376 -32.69 -24.91 15.84
C GLY A 376 -31.62 -24.62 14.81
N LYS A 377 -30.33 -24.80 15.13
CA LYS A 377 -29.25 -24.57 14.15
C LYS A 377 -29.48 -25.49 12.94
N PRO A 378 -29.65 -24.95 11.72
CA PRO A 378 -29.97 -25.77 10.55
C PRO A 378 -28.92 -26.85 10.34
N TYR A 379 -29.33 -28.12 10.18
CA TYR A 379 -28.39 -29.16 9.78
C TYR A 379 -27.91 -28.89 8.35
N ALA A 380 -26.64 -28.56 8.19
CA ALA A 380 -26.01 -28.22 6.92
C ALA A 380 -24.65 -28.90 6.80
N ASP A 381 -24.23 -29.15 5.55
CA ASP A 381 -22.90 -29.71 5.26
C ASP A 381 -21.80 -28.62 5.35
N VAL A 382 -22.13 -27.36 5.06
CA VAL A 382 -21.22 -26.21 5.12
C VAL A 382 -21.97 -24.99 5.68
N TYR A 383 -21.34 -24.27 6.62
CA TYR A 383 -21.77 -22.94 7.04
C TYR A 383 -20.85 -21.88 6.43
N ILE A 384 -21.44 -20.88 5.78
CA ILE A 384 -20.74 -19.73 5.18
C ILE A 384 -21.29 -18.48 5.86
N ASP A 385 -20.45 -17.78 6.62
CA ASP A 385 -20.83 -16.63 7.45
C ASP A 385 -19.62 -15.72 7.65
N ASP A 386 -19.83 -14.40 7.72
CA ASP A 386 -18.77 -13.38 7.82
C ASP A 386 -18.18 -13.27 9.24
N LEU A 387 -18.88 -13.78 10.25
CA LEU A 387 -18.44 -13.79 11.66
C LEU A 387 -18.08 -15.19 12.16
N ALA A 388 -18.14 -16.21 11.31
CA ALA A 388 -17.81 -17.58 11.69
C ALA A 388 -16.31 -17.76 11.99
N VAL A 389 -16.03 -18.42 13.11
CA VAL A 389 -14.70 -18.88 13.50
C VAL A 389 -14.63 -20.39 13.36
N ASN A 390 -13.54 -20.91 12.79
CA ASN A 390 -13.32 -22.34 12.68
C ASN A 390 -12.84 -22.91 14.01
N ALA A 391 -13.70 -23.67 14.68
CA ALA A 391 -13.43 -24.26 15.99
C ALA A 391 -12.28 -25.31 16.00
N ASN A 392 -11.89 -25.83 14.83
CA ASN A 392 -10.76 -26.76 14.70
C ASN A 392 -9.40 -26.05 14.65
N LEU A 393 -9.39 -24.73 14.47
CA LEU A 393 -8.20 -23.89 14.59
C LEU A 393 -8.05 -23.38 16.03
N ASP A 394 -7.08 -22.49 16.25
CA ASP A 394 -6.90 -21.86 17.55
C ASP A 394 -7.99 -20.81 17.83
N THR A 395 -9.16 -21.27 18.29
CA THR A 395 -10.35 -20.44 18.53
C THR A 395 -10.05 -19.24 19.42
N ALA A 396 -9.24 -19.42 20.47
CA ALA A 396 -8.87 -18.34 21.38
C ALA A 396 -8.12 -17.21 20.64
N ARG A 397 -7.17 -17.56 19.77
CA ARG A 397 -6.44 -16.60 18.92
C ARG A 397 -7.33 -15.92 17.89
N GLU A 398 -8.21 -16.68 17.24
CA GLU A 398 -9.13 -16.16 16.22
C GLU A 398 -10.08 -15.09 16.76
N ILE A 399 -10.54 -15.26 17.99
CA ILE A 399 -11.34 -14.25 18.69
C ILE A 399 -10.50 -13.22 19.44
N GLY A 400 -9.18 -13.42 19.56
CA GLY A 400 -8.29 -12.54 20.34
C GLY A 400 -8.55 -12.60 21.84
N TRP A 401 -8.47 -13.79 22.44
CA TRP A 401 -8.56 -14.04 23.89
C TRP A 401 -7.39 -14.91 24.37
N LEU A 402 -7.00 -14.78 25.65
CA LEU A 402 -5.88 -15.50 26.25
C LEU A 402 -6.35 -16.44 27.38
N LEU A 403 -6.06 -17.74 27.23
CA LEU A 403 -6.34 -18.78 28.24
C LEU A 403 -5.32 -18.74 29.38
N ASP A 404 -5.73 -19.11 30.59
CA ASP A 404 -4.88 -19.09 31.81
C ASP A 404 -3.62 -19.97 31.71
N ASP A 405 -3.68 -21.08 30.96
CA ASP A 405 -2.61 -22.08 30.88
C ASP A 405 -1.63 -21.89 29.70
N GLU A 406 -1.79 -20.83 28.90
CA GLU A 406 -0.85 -20.51 27.81
C GLU A 406 0.34 -19.68 28.35
N GLU A 407 1.32 -20.35 28.95
CA GLU A 407 2.65 -19.79 29.12
C GLU A 407 3.34 -19.60 27.76
N PHE A 408 4.08 -18.50 27.64
CA PHE A 408 4.79 -18.10 26.43
C PHE A 408 5.72 -19.21 25.92
N VAL A 409 5.34 -19.90 24.85
CA VAL A 409 6.27 -20.78 24.13
C VAL A 409 7.25 -19.87 23.40
N GLY A 410 8.45 -19.77 23.96
CA GLY A 410 9.55 -18.99 23.42
C GLY A 410 9.86 -19.31 21.96
N LEU A 411 10.20 -18.22 21.25
CA LEU A 411 11.02 -18.09 20.06
C LEU A 411 11.89 -19.33 19.74
N ASP A 412 11.84 -19.79 18.48
CA ASP A 412 12.75 -20.75 17.82
C ASP A 412 12.19 -22.13 17.39
N ALA A 413 10.89 -22.25 17.12
CA ALA A 413 10.37 -23.38 16.33
C ALA A 413 10.18 -22.97 14.85
N PRO A 414 10.86 -23.62 13.88
CA PRO A 414 10.67 -23.32 12.46
C PRO A 414 9.31 -23.85 12.01
N VAL A 415 8.35 -22.95 11.84
CA VAL A 415 7.09 -23.28 11.17
C VAL A 415 7.37 -23.36 9.67
N GLY A 416 7.14 -24.55 9.11
CA GLY A 416 7.41 -24.90 7.72
C GLY A 416 6.89 -23.89 6.72
N SER A 417 7.77 -23.46 5.84
CA SER A 417 7.49 -22.57 4.73
C SER A 417 6.60 -23.25 3.70
N SER A 418 5.34 -22.83 3.62
CA SER A 418 4.55 -22.90 2.38
C SER A 418 4.09 -21.48 2.03
N LYS A 419 5.01 -20.73 1.40
CA LYS A 419 4.66 -19.48 0.73
C LYS A 419 4.43 -19.80 -0.74
N GLU A 420 3.18 -19.95 -1.13
CA GLU A 420 2.80 -19.72 -2.51
C GLU A 420 2.94 -18.24 -2.81
N ASN A 421 3.90 -17.92 -3.69
CA ASN A 421 4.06 -16.59 -4.24
C ASN A 421 2.83 -16.28 -5.10
N LYS A 422 1.91 -15.44 -4.58
CA LYS A 422 0.97 -14.71 -5.45
C LYS A 422 1.81 -13.89 -6.44
N LYS A 423 1.72 -14.23 -7.72
CA LYS A 423 2.40 -13.53 -8.81
C LYS A 423 1.84 -12.11 -8.89
N ALA A 424 2.66 -11.13 -8.52
CA ALA A 424 2.40 -9.73 -8.79
C ALA A 424 2.24 -9.51 -10.30
N GLY A 425 1.31 -8.61 -10.65
CA GLY A 425 0.80 -8.38 -12.01
C GLY A 425 1.87 -8.39 -13.09
N MET A 426 1.77 -9.37 -13.98
CA MET A 426 2.42 -9.29 -15.28
C MET A 426 1.65 -8.26 -16.11
N ILE A 427 2.36 -7.27 -16.64
CA ILE A 427 1.87 -6.47 -17.75
C ILE A 427 1.56 -7.46 -18.88
N ALA A 428 0.31 -7.49 -19.33
CA ALA A 428 -0.07 -8.31 -20.48
C ALA A 428 0.84 -7.93 -21.65
N ALA A 429 1.62 -8.90 -22.14
CA ALA A 429 2.43 -8.69 -23.33
C ALA A 429 1.50 -8.33 -24.50
N ARG A 430 1.91 -7.39 -25.35
CA ARG A 430 1.26 -7.11 -26.64
C ARG A 430 1.10 -8.45 -27.39
N ASP A 431 0.01 -8.62 -28.15
CA ASP A 431 -0.50 -9.87 -28.79
C ASP A 431 0.48 -10.72 -29.64
N PHE A 432 1.79 -10.41 -29.67
CA PHE A 432 2.81 -11.04 -30.53
C PHE A 432 4.05 -11.57 -29.78
N ASN A 433 4.27 -11.23 -28.49
CA ASN A 433 5.45 -11.64 -27.72
C ASN A 433 5.07 -12.55 -26.54
N VAL A 434 5.84 -13.63 -26.33
CA VAL A 434 5.71 -14.50 -25.16
C VAL A 434 6.84 -14.18 -24.19
N ILE A 435 6.49 -13.85 -22.95
CA ILE A 435 7.44 -13.55 -21.88
C ILE A 435 7.44 -14.71 -20.88
N GLN A 436 8.63 -15.25 -20.59
CA GLN A 436 8.83 -16.27 -19.56
C GLN A 436 9.90 -15.80 -18.58
N ILE A 437 9.69 -16.04 -17.28
CA ILE A 437 10.70 -15.77 -16.25
C ILE A 437 11.23 -17.11 -15.75
N ILE A 438 12.50 -17.41 -16.03
CA ILE A 438 13.18 -18.66 -15.63
C ILE A 438 14.47 -18.29 -14.91
N ASN A 439 14.68 -18.83 -13.70
CA ASN A 439 15.90 -18.61 -12.91
C ASN A 439 16.29 -17.13 -12.76
N ASN A 440 15.31 -16.25 -12.51
CA ASN A 440 15.48 -14.79 -12.41
C ASN A 440 16.03 -14.12 -13.69
N LYS A 441 15.82 -14.74 -14.85
CA LYS A 441 16.04 -14.15 -16.18
C LYS A 441 14.71 -14.02 -16.91
N VAL A 442 14.59 -12.99 -17.74
CA VAL A 442 13.45 -12.80 -18.64
C VAL A 442 13.84 -13.35 -20.00
N ILE A 443 13.00 -14.24 -20.54
CA ILE A 443 13.10 -14.75 -21.90
C ILE A 443 11.94 -14.14 -22.68
N LYS A 444 12.28 -13.29 -23.65
CA LYS A 444 11.33 -12.68 -24.59
C LYS A 444 11.41 -13.45 -25.90
N SER A 445 10.32 -14.09 -26.30
CA SER A 445 10.21 -14.83 -27.56
C SER A 445 9.22 -14.13 -28.49
N SER A 446 9.58 -13.98 -29.76
CA SER A 446 8.71 -13.35 -30.76
C SER A 446 8.81 -14.04 -32.12
N LYS A 447 7.69 -14.13 -32.84
CA LYS A 447 7.66 -14.51 -34.26
C LYS A 447 7.74 -13.29 -35.19
N SER A 448 7.70 -12.08 -34.64
CA SER A 448 7.72 -10.84 -35.41
C SER A 448 9.15 -10.35 -35.57
N GLU A 449 9.56 -10.06 -36.81
CA GLU A 449 10.87 -9.48 -37.15
C GLU A 449 11.13 -8.14 -36.46
N LYS A 450 10.09 -7.43 -35.99
CA LYS A 450 10.23 -6.17 -35.22
C LYS A 450 11.14 -6.28 -34.00
N ILE A 451 11.29 -7.46 -33.39
CA ILE A 451 12.21 -7.70 -32.27
C ILE A 451 13.68 -7.55 -32.68
N MET A 452 14.00 -7.66 -33.96
CA MET A 452 15.36 -7.49 -34.47
C MET A 452 15.89 -6.07 -34.26
N GLY A 453 15.03 -5.04 -34.27
CA GLY A 453 15.45 -3.68 -33.93
C GLY A 453 15.91 -3.57 -32.48
N GLU A 454 15.22 -4.24 -31.54
CA GLU A 454 15.63 -4.29 -30.13
C GLU A 454 16.97 -5.02 -29.96
N ILE A 455 17.15 -6.13 -30.68
CA ILE A 455 18.42 -6.88 -30.73
C ILE A 455 19.54 -6.02 -31.29
N TYR A 456 19.29 -5.32 -32.40
CA TYR A 456 20.24 -4.41 -33.01
C TYR A 456 20.66 -3.32 -32.02
N PHE A 457 19.69 -2.72 -31.32
CA PHE A 457 19.97 -1.72 -30.29
C PHE A 457 20.97 -2.24 -29.25
N TYR A 458 20.67 -3.37 -28.61
CA TYR A 458 21.56 -3.94 -27.59
C TYR A 458 22.93 -4.37 -28.16
N SER A 459 23.02 -4.72 -29.44
CA SER A 459 24.29 -5.08 -30.08
C SER A 459 25.22 -3.89 -30.31
N GLN A 460 24.66 -2.68 -30.47
CA GLN A 460 25.37 -1.45 -30.78
C GLN A 460 25.41 -0.44 -29.61
N MET A 461 24.73 -0.76 -28.50
CA MET A 461 24.57 0.14 -27.35
C MET A 461 25.92 0.47 -26.69
N PRO A 462 26.29 1.76 -26.54
CA PRO A 462 27.52 2.15 -25.84
C PRO A 462 27.53 1.73 -24.37
N SER A 463 28.72 1.44 -23.85
CA SER A 463 28.92 1.00 -22.45
C SER A 463 28.49 2.04 -21.41
N GLU A 464 28.53 3.32 -21.80
CA GLU A 464 28.22 4.49 -20.99
C GLU A 464 26.77 4.49 -20.51
N ILE A 465 25.85 3.97 -21.34
CA ILE A 465 24.42 3.87 -21.03
C ILE A 465 23.98 2.45 -20.68
N ALA A 466 24.88 1.47 -20.71
CA ALA A 466 24.51 0.07 -20.44
C ALA A 466 23.86 -0.15 -19.07
N HIS A 467 24.20 0.69 -18.07
CA HIS A 467 23.66 0.62 -16.71
C HIS A 467 22.17 1.02 -16.58
N ILE A 468 21.58 1.68 -17.59
CA ILE A 468 20.15 2.03 -17.63
C ILE A 468 19.32 1.10 -18.53
N PHE A 469 19.88 -0.03 -18.96
CA PHE A 469 19.22 -1.06 -19.74
C PHE A 469 19.42 -2.44 -19.07
N PRO A 470 18.56 -3.43 -19.37
CA PRO A 470 18.77 -4.78 -18.86
C PRO A 470 20.05 -5.39 -19.42
N SER A 471 20.79 -6.11 -18.58
CA SER A 471 21.91 -6.92 -19.06
C SER A 471 21.41 -8.02 -20.00
N ILE A 472 21.96 -8.11 -21.21
CA ILE A 472 21.59 -9.16 -22.18
C ILE A 472 22.53 -10.36 -22.01
N TYR A 473 21.97 -11.53 -21.76
CA TYR A 473 22.73 -12.77 -21.59
C TYR A 473 22.94 -13.52 -22.90
N SER A 474 21.89 -13.61 -23.72
CA SER A 474 21.95 -14.28 -25.02
C SER A 474 20.80 -13.86 -25.91
N VAL A 475 20.99 -14.08 -27.20
CA VAL A 475 20.05 -13.83 -28.28
C VAL A 475 20.14 -14.99 -29.26
N ASP A 476 19.02 -15.43 -29.82
CA ASP A 476 19.01 -16.56 -30.75
C ASP A 476 17.84 -16.48 -31.75
N PHE A 477 17.96 -17.24 -32.84
CA PHE A 477 16.92 -17.47 -33.83
C PHE A 477 16.75 -18.97 -34.05
N ILE A 478 15.55 -19.48 -33.77
CA ILE A 478 15.17 -20.88 -33.91
C ILE A 478 14.49 -21.06 -35.28
N PRO A 479 15.18 -21.59 -36.31
CA PRO A 479 14.64 -21.66 -37.67
C PRO A 479 13.40 -22.53 -37.79
N GLU A 480 13.33 -23.62 -37.02
CA GLU A 480 12.24 -24.61 -37.07
C GLU A 480 10.89 -23.99 -36.70
N THR A 481 10.91 -22.97 -35.84
CA THR A 481 9.70 -22.27 -35.38
C THR A 481 9.61 -20.84 -35.87
N SER A 482 10.63 -20.35 -36.59
CA SER A 482 10.80 -18.94 -36.96
C SER A 482 10.65 -18.00 -35.76
N THR A 483 11.30 -18.36 -34.65
CA THR A 483 11.19 -17.63 -33.38
C THR A 483 12.51 -16.97 -33.02
N TYR A 484 12.47 -15.67 -32.76
CA TYR A 484 13.57 -14.91 -32.18
C TYR A 484 13.46 -14.94 -30.67
N THR A 485 14.59 -15.04 -29.97
CA THR A 485 14.64 -15.02 -28.51
C THR A 485 15.69 -14.02 -28.00
N ILE A 486 15.34 -13.30 -26.92
CA ILE A 486 16.27 -12.50 -26.13
C ILE A 486 16.17 -12.97 -24.69
N THR A 487 17.30 -13.37 -24.11
CA THR A 487 17.41 -13.68 -22.69
C THR A 487 18.12 -12.54 -21.99
N MET A 488 17.44 -11.89 -21.05
CA MET A 488 17.90 -10.67 -20.39
C MET A 488 17.67 -10.69 -18.88
N GLU A 489 18.27 -9.73 -18.19
CA GLU A 489 18.08 -9.47 -16.77
C GLU A 489 16.61 -9.28 -16.41
N ASN A 490 16.20 -9.84 -15.26
CA ASN A 490 14.90 -9.55 -14.68
C ASN A 490 14.96 -8.27 -13.84
N CYS A 491 14.71 -7.13 -14.47
CA CYS A 491 14.70 -5.82 -13.81
C CYS A 491 13.57 -5.73 -12.78
N ARG A 492 13.94 -5.68 -11.50
CA ARG A 492 12.99 -5.63 -10.39
C ARG A 492 12.65 -4.19 -10.03
N GLY A 493 11.37 -3.86 -9.95
CA GLY A 493 10.93 -2.52 -9.60
C GLY A 493 9.47 -2.29 -9.96
N LEU A 494 9.08 -1.01 -10.00
CA LEU A 494 7.79 -0.57 -10.50
C LEU A 494 7.98 0.21 -11.80
N THR A 495 7.15 -0.03 -12.80
CA THR A 495 7.15 0.84 -13.99
C THR A 495 6.66 2.24 -13.61
N PHE A 496 7.08 3.27 -14.33
CA PHE A 496 6.54 4.63 -14.16
C PHE A 496 5.00 4.69 -14.33
N SER A 497 4.39 3.78 -15.10
CA SER A 497 2.93 3.72 -15.21
C SER A 497 2.27 3.32 -13.88
N HIS A 498 2.79 2.29 -13.21
CA HIS A 498 2.33 1.87 -11.88
C HIS A 498 2.54 2.99 -10.84
N ILE A 499 3.66 3.73 -10.93
CA ILE A 499 3.96 4.85 -10.03
C ILE A 499 2.95 5.99 -10.25
N LEU A 500 2.69 6.38 -11.50
CA LEU A 500 1.73 7.42 -11.86
C LEU A 500 0.31 7.05 -11.43
N VAL A 501 -0.17 5.88 -11.84
CA VAL A 501 -1.54 5.41 -11.58
C VAL A 501 -1.74 5.10 -10.10
N GLY A 502 -0.68 4.71 -9.38
CA GLY A 502 -0.66 4.58 -7.93
C GLY A 502 -0.50 5.89 -7.16
N ARG A 503 -0.49 7.06 -7.83
CA ARG A 503 -0.30 8.40 -7.26
C ARG A 503 0.98 8.59 -6.45
N SER A 504 2.01 7.81 -6.78
CA SER A 504 3.32 7.85 -6.12
C SER A 504 4.36 8.61 -6.95
N ILE A 505 3.98 9.16 -8.11
CA ILE A 505 4.89 9.96 -8.93
C ILE A 505 5.20 11.30 -8.22
N THR A 506 6.48 11.62 -8.09
CA THR A 506 7.00 12.89 -7.56
C THR A 506 7.75 13.65 -8.66
N LYS A 507 8.08 14.92 -8.40
CA LYS A 507 8.91 15.70 -9.32
C LYS A 507 10.31 15.10 -9.46
N GLY A 508 10.93 14.64 -8.38
CA GLY A 508 12.26 14.03 -8.41
C GLY A 508 12.29 12.67 -9.11
N ARG A 509 11.30 11.80 -8.90
CA ARG A 509 11.15 10.56 -9.67
C ARG A 509 10.95 10.83 -11.16
N PHE A 510 10.15 11.83 -11.53
CA PHE A 510 10.01 12.20 -12.94
C PHE A 510 11.28 12.83 -13.51
N LEU A 511 12.00 13.64 -12.71
CA LEU A 511 13.29 14.20 -13.11
C LEU A 511 14.34 13.11 -13.30
N SER A 512 14.37 12.06 -12.47
CA SER A 512 15.30 10.95 -12.65
C SER A 512 15.02 10.21 -13.95
N PHE A 513 13.74 10.01 -14.31
CA PHE A 513 13.33 9.46 -15.60
C PHE A 513 13.86 10.31 -16.75
N LEU A 514 13.63 11.62 -16.71
CA LEU A 514 14.07 12.55 -17.77
C LEU A 514 15.60 12.62 -17.84
N SER A 515 16.29 12.54 -16.71
CA SER A 515 17.76 12.54 -16.65
C SER A 515 18.35 11.29 -17.29
N ALA A 516 17.74 10.11 -17.03
CA ALA A 516 18.16 8.85 -17.65
C ALA A 516 17.82 8.83 -19.15
N LEU A 517 16.70 9.40 -19.57
CA LEU A 517 16.39 9.54 -21.00
C LEU A 517 17.35 10.52 -21.68
N HIS A 518 17.70 11.62 -21.02
CA HIS A 518 18.64 12.59 -21.54
C HIS A 518 20.05 12.02 -21.70
N SER A 519 20.49 11.10 -20.83
CA SER A 519 21.77 10.42 -21.02
C SER A 519 21.77 9.53 -22.28
N ILE A 520 20.64 8.93 -22.65
CA ILE A 520 20.50 8.24 -23.95
C ILE A 520 20.72 9.25 -25.08
N HIS A 521 20.01 10.37 -25.08
CA HIS A 521 20.02 11.36 -26.17
C HIS A 521 21.36 12.09 -26.36
N THR A 522 22.17 12.18 -25.31
CA THR A 522 23.47 12.87 -25.32
C THR A 522 24.66 11.94 -25.52
N THR A 523 24.48 10.63 -25.40
CA THR A 523 25.54 9.66 -25.62
C THR A 523 25.89 9.54 -27.10
N LYS A 524 27.18 9.50 -27.38
CA LYS A 524 27.72 9.32 -28.73
C LYS A 524 27.74 7.86 -29.13
N ARG A 525 27.49 7.59 -30.40
CA ARG A 525 27.57 6.24 -30.96
C ARG A 525 29.02 5.77 -30.95
N THR A 526 29.21 4.47 -30.75
CA THR A 526 30.51 3.81 -30.82
C THR A 526 30.47 2.69 -31.86
N ASP A 527 31.54 2.50 -32.61
CA ASP A 527 31.64 1.40 -33.59
C ASP A 527 31.88 0.02 -32.95
N ARG A 528 31.91 -0.05 -31.62
CA ARG A 528 32.20 -1.27 -30.86
C ARG A 528 30.91 -2.04 -30.57
N LEU A 529 30.87 -3.30 -30.99
CA LEU A 529 29.82 -4.24 -30.62
C LEU A 529 29.82 -4.54 -29.11
N SER A 530 28.64 -4.47 -28.51
CA SER A 530 28.41 -4.72 -27.08
C SER A 530 27.84 -6.11 -26.80
N LEU A 531 27.29 -6.79 -27.81
CA LEU A 531 26.70 -8.13 -27.69
C LEU A 531 27.26 -9.07 -28.74
N SER A 532 27.61 -10.29 -28.34
CA SER A 532 27.97 -11.36 -29.28
C SER A 532 26.72 -11.89 -29.99
N ILE A 533 26.73 -11.87 -31.32
CA ILE A 533 25.60 -12.26 -32.17
C ILE A 533 25.90 -13.63 -32.80
N PRO A 534 25.08 -14.68 -32.55
CA PRO A 534 25.29 -15.98 -33.17
C PRO A 534 25.16 -15.94 -34.70
N PRO A 535 25.85 -16.82 -35.45
CA PRO A 535 25.79 -16.83 -36.91
C PRO A 535 24.38 -17.00 -37.50
N THR A 536 23.52 -17.75 -36.82
CA THR A 536 22.10 -17.94 -37.20
C THR A 536 21.35 -16.61 -37.21
N MET A 537 21.60 -15.77 -36.22
CA MET A 537 20.97 -14.48 -36.06
C MET A 537 21.61 -13.40 -36.95
N GLN A 538 22.94 -13.44 -37.11
CA GLN A 538 23.67 -12.54 -38.00
C GLN A 538 23.13 -12.61 -39.43
N LYS A 539 22.89 -13.82 -39.96
CA LYS A 539 22.28 -14.03 -41.28
C LYS A 539 20.89 -13.43 -41.43
N GLN A 540 20.12 -13.30 -40.33
CA GLN A 540 18.83 -12.60 -40.38
C GLN A 540 19.02 -11.09 -40.38
N MET A 541 19.94 -10.58 -39.55
CA MET A 541 20.22 -9.14 -39.47
C MET A 541 20.75 -8.57 -40.79
N GLU A 542 21.59 -9.32 -41.52
CA GLU A 542 22.13 -8.93 -42.84
C GLU A 542 21.06 -8.75 -43.93
N LYS A 543 19.84 -9.27 -43.72
CA LYS A 543 18.73 -9.08 -44.68
C LYS A 543 18.11 -7.69 -44.61
N MET A 544 18.34 -6.95 -43.53
CA MET A 544 17.75 -5.63 -43.32
C MET A 544 18.77 -4.52 -43.55
N PRO A 545 18.36 -3.39 -44.14
CA PRO A 545 19.22 -2.21 -44.26
C PRO A 545 19.66 -1.68 -42.90
N CYS A 546 20.93 -1.31 -42.78
CA CYS A 546 21.51 -0.67 -41.61
C CYS A 546 22.08 0.70 -41.99
N ASP A 547 22.09 1.62 -41.03
CA ASP A 547 22.74 2.92 -41.12
C ASP A 547 24.27 2.81 -41.04
N HIS A 548 24.92 2.48 -42.16
CA HIS A 548 26.39 2.50 -42.26
C HIS A 548 26.91 3.85 -42.78
N HIS A 549 28.14 4.19 -42.37
CA HIS A 549 28.85 5.45 -42.65
C HIS A 549 28.69 5.89 -44.12
N GLY A 550 27.73 6.79 -44.36
CA GLY A 550 27.42 7.37 -45.67
C GLY A 550 25.93 7.52 -45.99
N HIS A 551 25.02 6.88 -45.26
CA HIS A 551 23.57 7.13 -45.34
C HIS A 551 22.99 7.34 -43.94
N GLN A 552 22.72 8.61 -43.59
CA GLN A 552 22.06 8.97 -42.34
C GLN A 552 20.62 8.45 -42.34
N ALA A 553 20.17 7.88 -41.22
CA ALA A 553 18.79 7.42 -41.13
C ALA A 553 17.83 8.60 -41.24
N ASN A 554 16.76 8.48 -42.04
CA ASN A 554 15.71 9.51 -42.03
C ASN A 554 14.97 9.44 -40.70
N ILE A 555 15.31 10.34 -39.77
CA ILE A 555 14.71 10.44 -38.43
C ILE A 555 13.19 10.68 -38.47
N TYR A 556 12.66 11.14 -39.61
CA TYR A 556 11.24 11.40 -39.82
C TYR A 556 10.43 10.18 -40.29
N SER A 557 11.08 9.04 -40.56
CA SER A 557 10.45 7.84 -41.14
C SER A 557 9.24 7.30 -40.36
N ASN A 558 9.08 7.68 -39.08
CA ASN A 558 7.98 7.28 -38.22
C ASN A 558 6.85 8.31 -38.07
N TYR A 559 6.93 9.48 -38.73
CA TYR A 559 5.92 10.56 -38.67
C TYR A 559 4.85 10.42 -39.76
N GLY A 560 4.88 11.29 -40.78
CA GLY A 560 3.78 11.49 -41.73
C GLY A 560 3.43 10.22 -42.51
N SER A 561 4.44 9.49 -43.00
CA SER A 561 4.24 8.23 -43.73
C SER A 561 3.47 7.19 -42.91
N LYS A 562 3.81 7.06 -41.63
CA LYS A 562 3.19 6.13 -40.69
C LYS A 562 1.79 6.56 -40.28
N LEU A 563 1.57 7.87 -40.09
CA LEU A 563 0.24 8.44 -39.83
C LEU A 563 -0.71 8.14 -41.00
N ARG A 564 -0.31 8.48 -42.23
CA ARG A 564 -1.08 8.23 -43.46
C ARG A 564 -1.44 6.75 -43.61
N SER A 565 -0.45 5.87 -43.49
CA SER A 565 -0.65 4.42 -43.59
C SER A 565 -1.64 3.91 -42.55
N ARG A 566 -1.50 4.31 -41.28
CA ARG A 566 -2.42 3.90 -40.21
C ARG A 566 -3.84 4.40 -40.40
N TYR A 567 -4.00 5.66 -40.82
CA TYR A 567 -5.31 6.26 -41.05
C TYR A 567 -6.05 5.52 -42.17
N VAL A 568 -5.39 5.28 -43.31
CA VAL A 568 -5.96 4.53 -44.43
C VAL A 568 -6.33 3.10 -44.03
N GLN A 569 -5.44 2.39 -43.33
CA GLN A 569 -5.67 1.00 -42.91
C GLN A 569 -6.81 0.85 -41.89
N ASN A 570 -7.15 1.91 -41.16
CA ASN A 570 -8.15 1.86 -40.08
C ASN A 570 -9.24 2.92 -40.29
N ARG A 571 -9.54 3.27 -41.54
CA ARG A 571 -10.40 4.41 -41.89
C ARG A 571 -11.77 4.34 -41.20
N GLU A 572 -12.43 3.19 -41.27
CA GLU A 572 -13.73 2.96 -40.62
C GLU A 572 -13.68 3.23 -39.11
N ARG A 573 -12.59 2.88 -38.43
CA ARG A 573 -12.43 3.11 -36.98
C ARG A 573 -12.28 4.60 -36.67
N TYR A 574 -11.55 5.33 -37.49
CA TYR A 574 -11.37 6.76 -37.29
C TYR A 574 -12.63 7.54 -37.65
N ASP A 575 -13.32 7.17 -38.74
CA ASP A 575 -14.58 7.80 -39.15
C ASP A 575 -15.66 7.62 -38.07
N ALA A 576 -15.64 6.50 -37.33
CA ALA A 576 -16.52 6.25 -36.20
C ALA A 576 -16.29 7.18 -34.97
N LEU A 577 -15.16 7.89 -34.89
CA LEU A 577 -14.89 8.85 -33.81
C LEU A 577 -15.69 10.16 -33.95
N GLY A 578 -16.35 10.37 -35.09
CA GLY A 578 -17.24 11.49 -35.35
C GLY A 578 -16.75 12.44 -36.44
N ALA A 579 -17.57 13.45 -36.74
CA ALA A 579 -17.40 14.32 -37.92
C ALA A 579 -16.07 15.10 -37.97
N GLN A 580 -15.37 15.26 -36.84
CA GLN A 580 -14.09 15.97 -36.77
C GLN A 580 -12.87 15.11 -37.10
N ALA A 581 -13.01 13.78 -37.19
CA ALA A 581 -11.88 12.87 -37.32
C ALA A 581 -11.01 13.16 -38.57
N ALA A 582 -11.65 13.39 -39.72
CA ALA A 582 -10.95 13.74 -40.95
C ALA A 582 -10.23 15.10 -40.85
N ALA A 583 -10.88 16.12 -40.30
CA ALA A 583 -10.27 17.44 -40.13
C ALA A 583 -9.07 17.43 -39.17
N LEU A 584 -9.15 16.64 -38.09
CA LEU A 584 -8.02 16.43 -37.16
C LEU A 584 -6.88 15.67 -37.83
N TYR A 585 -7.17 14.64 -38.61
CA TYR A 585 -6.17 13.93 -39.41
C TYR A 585 -5.44 14.88 -40.37
N GLU A 586 -6.17 15.69 -41.15
CA GLU A 586 -5.54 16.63 -42.10
C GLU A 586 -4.65 17.64 -41.38
N ARG A 587 -5.09 18.19 -40.24
CA ARG A 587 -4.27 19.10 -39.44
C ARG A 587 -2.99 18.43 -38.92
N LEU A 588 -3.07 17.18 -38.47
CA LEU A 588 -1.90 16.42 -38.02
C LEU A 588 -0.97 16.09 -39.19
N HIS A 589 -1.54 15.74 -40.34
CA HIS A 589 -0.80 15.44 -41.56
C HIS A 589 -0.03 16.66 -42.08
N GLU A 590 -0.69 17.81 -42.20
CA GLU A 590 -0.07 19.08 -42.60
C GLU A 590 1.03 19.51 -41.63
N PHE A 591 0.79 19.38 -40.33
CA PHE A 591 1.79 19.69 -39.31
C PHE A 591 3.03 18.80 -39.44
N LEU A 592 2.88 17.48 -39.57
CA LEU A 592 4.01 16.56 -39.67
C LEU A 592 4.77 16.71 -41.00
N ASP A 593 4.08 16.97 -42.10
CA ASP A 593 4.72 17.24 -43.38
C ASP A 593 5.52 18.54 -43.32
N THR A 594 4.98 19.59 -42.70
CA THR A 594 5.70 20.86 -42.48
C THR A 594 6.90 20.66 -41.56
N TYR A 595 6.75 19.87 -40.49
CA TYR A 595 7.81 19.57 -39.53
C TYR A 595 8.99 18.82 -40.19
N GLU A 596 8.69 17.86 -41.06
CA GLU A 596 9.70 17.13 -41.86
C GLU A 596 10.32 18.04 -42.94
N ALA A 597 9.52 18.82 -43.66
CA ALA A 597 10.01 19.70 -44.73
C ALA A 597 10.89 20.85 -44.23
N GLU A 598 10.62 21.36 -43.02
CA GLU A 598 11.40 22.43 -42.38
C GLU A 598 12.55 21.90 -41.49
N ASP A 599 12.81 20.60 -41.52
CA ASP A 599 13.88 19.92 -40.75
C ASP A 599 13.88 20.29 -39.25
N LYS A 600 12.69 20.28 -38.63
CA LYS A 600 12.50 20.70 -37.22
C LYS A 600 12.90 19.65 -36.19
N GLY A 601 13.28 18.45 -36.62
CA GLY A 601 13.70 17.34 -35.77
C GLY A 601 14.92 17.68 -34.92
N ALA A 602 14.89 17.31 -33.65
CA ALA A 602 16.04 17.44 -32.77
C ALA A 602 16.87 16.15 -32.85
N TYR A 603 17.84 16.11 -33.75
CA TYR A 603 18.66 14.93 -34.00
C TYR A 603 19.44 14.46 -32.76
N ALA A 604 19.41 13.15 -32.49
CA ALA A 604 20.29 12.43 -31.58
C ALA A 604 20.85 11.16 -32.24
N GLU A 605 22.11 10.83 -31.92
CA GLU A 605 22.76 9.59 -32.38
C GLU A 605 22.14 8.34 -31.76
N ILE A 606 21.50 8.49 -30.59
CA ILE A 606 20.85 7.41 -29.86
C ILE A 606 19.52 7.91 -29.31
N VAL A 607 18.44 7.22 -29.66
CA VAL A 607 17.10 7.37 -29.05
C VAL A 607 16.58 6.04 -28.54
N HIS A 608 15.67 6.07 -27.58
CA HIS A 608 14.97 4.87 -27.13
C HIS A 608 13.92 4.43 -28.18
N GLY A 609 13.20 5.39 -28.75
CA GLY A 609 12.15 5.22 -29.76
C GLY A 609 10.78 4.77 -29.23
N ASP A 610 10.64 4.47 -27.92
CA ASP A 610 9.35 4.20 -27.27
C ASP A 610 9.43 4.36 -25.73
N PRO A 611 9.96 5.47 -25.18
CA PRO A 611 10.13 5.66 -23.73
C PRO A 611 8.81 6.03 -23.05
N VAL A 612 7.75 5.26 -23.30
CA VAL A 612 6.49 5.37 -22.54
C VAL A 612 6.70 4.90 -21.10
N PHE A 613 5.88 5.35 -20.16
CA PHE A 613 6.05 5.03 -18.74
C PHE A 613 6.00 3.53 -18.40
N SER A 614 5.36 2.70 -19.24
CA SER A 614 5.34 1.25 -19.07
C SER A 614 6.67 0.59 -19.43
N ASN A 615 7.53 1.30 -20.17
CA ASN A 615 8.82 0.86 -20.68
C ASN A 615 9.99 1.38 -19.84
N ALA A 616 9.72 2.02 -18.70
CA ALA A 616 10.74 2.44 -17.75
C ALA A 616 10.40 1.94 -16.36
N ILE A 617 11.36 1.29 -15.72
CA ILE A 617 11.25 0.68 -14.40
C ILE A 617 12.11 1.49 -13.42
N LEU A 618 11.50 1.97 -12.34
CA LEU A 618 12.23 2.47 -11.18
C LEU A 618 12.57 1.30 -10.27
N SER A 619 13.85 1.16 -9.92
CA SER A 619 14.37 0.10 -9.08
C SER A 619 13.75 0.09 -7.68
N LYS A 620 13.81 -1.05 -6.98
CA LYS A 620 13.24 -1.19 -5.62
C LYS A 620 13.86 -0.26 -4.58
N ASP A 621 15.05 0.27 -4.81
CA ASP A 621 15.73 1.24 -3.94
C ASP A 621 15.53 2.70 -4.40
N ASP A 622 14.76 2.94 -5.46
CA ASP A 622 14.55 4.24 -6.13
C ASP A 622 15.85 4.91 -6.62
N LYS A 623 16.94 4.16 -6.75
CA LYS A 623 18.26 4.70 -7.14
C LYS A 623 18.51 4.66 -8.65
N SER A 624 17.93 3.71 -9.37
CA SER A 624 18.19 3.52 -10.79
C SER A 624 16.92 3.36 -11.61
N ILE A 625 17.04 3.71 -12.88
CA ILE A 625 15.99 3.56 -13.88
C ILE A 625 16.50 2.62 -14.94
N THR A 626 15.66 1.66 -15.30
CA THR A 626 15.94 0.73 -16.39
C THR A 626 14.89 0.87 -17.47
N PHE A 627 15.33 1.21 -18.67
CA PHE A 627 14.52 1.23 -19.88
C PHE A 627 14.48 -0.15 -20.53
N ILE A 628 13.33 -0.49 -21.11
CA ILE A 628 13.06 -1.77 -21.79
C ILE A 628 12.24 -1.53 -23.06
N ASP A 629 12.15 -2.53 -23.96
CA ASP A 629 11.34 -2.45 -25.19
C ASP A 629 11.77 -1.28 -26.11
N VAL A 630 13.08 -1.11 -26.27
CA VAL A 630 13.70 -0.18 -27.25
C VAL A 630 13.35 -0.55 -28.68
N ARG A 631 13.35 0.44 -29.59
CA ARG A 631 12.97 0.21 -31.00
C ARG A 631 14.12 -0.24 -31.89
N GLY A 632 15.26 0.46 -31.82
CA GLY A 632 16.45 0.26 -32.66
C GLY A 632 16.19 0.16 -34.17
N GLN A 633 15.10 0.77 -34.65
CA GLN A 633 14.72 0.78 -36.06
C GLN A 633 13.81 1.96 -36.38
N LEU A 634 14.01 2.57 -37.55
CA LEU A 634 13.15 3.59 -38.14
C LEU A 634 12.69 3.13 -39.51
N GLY A 635 11.37 3.00 -39.71
CA GLY A 635 10.84 2.38 -40.92
C GLY A 635 11.34 0.93 -41.08
N SER A 636 12.11 0.68 -42.14
CA SER A 636 12.76 -0.61 -42.42
C SER A 636 14.28 -0.59 -42.20
N ILE A 637 14.83 0.46 -41.59
CA ILE A 637 16.26 0.66 -41.38
C ILE A 637 16.60 0.44 -39.91
N PHE A 638 17.58 -0.42 -39.63
CA PHE A 638 18.18 -0.52 -38.30
C PHE A 638 19.06 0.69 -38.02
N THR A 639 18.79 1.34 -36.90
CA THR A 639 19.49 2.56 -36.49
C THR A 639 19.27 2.81 -35.01
N LEU A 640 20.25 3.44 -34.36
CA LEU A 640 20.10 4.02 -33.02
C LEU A 640 19.60 5.47 -33.10
N GLU A 641 19.78 6.12 -34.25
CA GLU A 641 19.54 7.55 -34.46
C GLU A 641 18.04 7.86 -34.44
N GLY A 642 17.71 9.11 -34.10
CA GLY A 642 16.32 9.56 -34.14
C GLY A 642 16.13 11.01 -33.72
N ASP A 643 14.87 11.36 -33.55
CA ASP A 643 14.43 12.68 -33.08
C ASP A 643 14.12 12.65 -31.58
N ILE A 644 14.81 13.48 -30.79
CA ILE A 644 14.55 13.67 -29.36
C ILE A 644 13.09 14.02 -29.10
N ASN A 645 12.48 14.84 -29.97
CA ASN A 645 11.09 15.26 -29.82
C ASN A 645 10.13 14.08 -29.97
N TYR A 646 10.48 13.04 -30.73
CA TYR A 646 9.70 11.81 -30.82
C TYR A 646 9.66 11.07 -29.49
N ASP A 647 10.82 10.91 -28.84
CA ASP A 647 10.92 10.29 -27.51
C ASP A 647 10.17 11.10 -26.46
N LEU A 648 10.35 12.42 -26.43
CA LEU A 648 9.63 13.29 -25.49
C LEU A 648 8.11 13.26 -25.73
N ALA A 649 7.64 13.14 -26.97
CA ALA A 649 6.23 12.95 -27.27
C ALA A 649 5.68 11.62 -26.70
N LYS A 650 6.49 10.56 -26.61
CA LYS A 650 6.12 9.29 -25.95
C LYS A 650 6.04 9.40 -24.44
N VAL A 651 6.92 10.19 -23.84
CA VAL A 651 6.85 10.54 -22.43
C VAL A 651 5.56 11.32 -22.17
N LEU A 652 5.29 12.36 -22.98
CA LEU A 652 4.09 13.17 -22.87
C LEU A 652 2.80 12.35 -23.08
N GLN A 653 2.81 11.37 -23.99
CA GLN A 653 1.70 10.43 -24.18
C GLN A 653 1.36 9.67 -22.88
N SER A 654 2.34 9.46 -22.00
CA SER A 654 2.16 8.70 -20.77
C SER A 654 1.66 9.53 -19.57
N LEU A 655 1.86 10.85 -19.62
CA LEU A 655 1.39 11.83 -18.63
C LEU A 655 -0.08 12.15 -18.86
#